data_AF-A0A7Y5SJ41-F1
#
_entry.id   AF-A0A7Y5SJ41-F1
#
_cell.length_a   1.000
_cell.length_b   1.000
_cell.length_c   1.000
_cell.angle_alpha   90.00
_cell.angle_beta   90.00
_cell.angle_gamma   90.00
#
_symmetry.space_group_name_H-M   'P 1'
#
loop_
_entity.id
_entity.type
_entity.pdbx_description
1 polymer ?
#
loop_
_entity_poly.entity_id
_entity_poly.type
_entity_poly.pdbx_seq_one_letter_code
_entity_poly.pdbx_strand_id
1 'polypeptide(L)'
;GDVAFWRQHVEPFRSPKAYALLVEALLDHRDPVAAMALLVHWLGQSPEISLDDGSYSFFRLTIRWMHELWHPRIESEPAVPPERRWGTARRFLDFLEANADEYWQVPQLDLSGAAAQAATAEDFDEEEEAEEDDLFSAAYENVSYRDSTDDGFEGQVFDAGPPVTDTELSLEAERISRRLAFLATVAQLWKQVVAVSPMLAPDPHRDDVLAGWLSQAATNYRQLQELLAAVQRYRIPRPRGTHESLVEYDRHRSIKESLLERVVAACLELADAARLIRSTIQQDDPGESLETWEPPMDRVFRAIFRGDAAAVRKGWPGMVQTLTDQTLLYVPTTRGGNPQRVVSSRSLQRVLGRLLGYLPRLGMLVETYELLRVIHDMERNHPVGPGAITEYDRLFEIGCRGIVECLVASSEDWPARRSNSKRKSREADLELIECMERAVELLLHRWLAHSRNIRISVLETVADRDRWRELKHFIEQYGHDLFTQQFMNFGNLRAILHQGVDAFLDSLREEPGAEEEFRLLRDLDRTIDREDAVRHLELSIEAVVENYSEYIDYNSTTTQSDRGELLYTLLDFLRLQASYDRVAWNLKPVVIAHEVLVRRGRNDAADLWRRAVARRSNEVADDHLQRFERLSNRYGMRLPSVGDRLRERFIQPLAIDRVRALVEPSIEELRTGRRQVSFEILEQAVRQFTQEPSGVGFDLPPWLESLEDEVERVRAEAEEGPDPEETAPQAPQARLSLEEARRQLEQWAEK
;
A
#
# COMPACT_ATOMS: atom_id res chain seq x y z
N GLY A 1 -2.42 -3.58 -38.23
CA GLY A 1 -3.33 -4.62 -37.75
C GLY A 1 -4.73 -4.26 -38.19
N ASP A 2 -5.36 -5.12 -38.98
CA ASP A 2 -6.79 -5.02 -39.27
C ASP A 2 -7.53 -5.87 -38.22
N VAL A 3 -8.52 -5.31 -37.52
CA VAL A 3 -9.34 -6.08 -36.56
C VAL A 3 -10.05 -7.24 -37.27
N ALA A 4 -10.37 -7.08 -38.56
CA ALA A 4 -10.95 -8.13 -39.39
C ALA A 4 -9.98 -9.29 -39.66
N PHE A 5 -8.67 -9.06 -39.63
CA PHE A 5 -7.65 -10.11 -39.77
C PHE A 5 -7.67 -11.04 -38.55
N TRP A 6 -7.66 -10.49 -37.34
CA TRP A 6 -7.70 -11.30 -36.11
C TRP A 6 -9.02 -12.03 -35.94
N ARG A 7 -10.14 -11.43 -36.35
CA ARG A 7 -11.47 -12.07 -36.31
C ARG A 7 -11.51 -13.42 -37.04
N GLN A 8 -10.65 -13.63 -38.05
CA GLN A 8 -10.57 -14.89 -38.81
C GLN A 8 -9.56 -15.91 -38.23
N HIS A 9 -8.70 -15.49 -37.29
CA HIS A 9 -7.59 -16.31 -36.77
C HIS A 9 -7.71 -16.61 -35.27
N VAL A 10 -8.67 -15.95 -34.60
CA VAL A 10 -8.91 -15.98 -33.15
C VAL A 10 -10.22 -16.70 -32.80
N GLU A 11 -10.96 -17.21 -33.79
CA GLU A 11 -12.16 -18.05 -33.61
C GLU A 11 -12.01 -19.24 -32.63
N PRO A 12 -10.82 -19.85 -32.43
CA PRO A 12 -10.63 -20.89 -31.40
C PRO A 12 -10.24 -20.38 -30.00
N PHE A 13 -10.11 -19.06 -29.77
CA PHE A 13 -9.71 -18.53 -28.46
C PHE A 13 -10.90 -18.56 -27.51
N ARG A 14 -10.83 -19.41 -26.50
CA ARG A 14 -11.88 -19.59 -25.48
C ARG A 14 -11.47 -19.17 -24.08
N SER A 15 -10.25 -18.65 -23.91
CA SER A 15 -9.73 -18.30 -22.59
C SER A 15 -8.93 -16.99 -22.59
N PRO A 16 -8.92 -16.25 -21.47
CA PRO A 16 -8.08 -15.08 -21.24
C PRO A 16 -6.60 -15.36 -21.54
N LYS A 17 -6.10 -16.52 -21.09
CA LYS A 17 -4.74 -17.00 -21.30
C LYS A 17 -4.31 -17.00 -22.77
N ALA A 18 -5.18 -17.44 -23.69
CA ALA A 18 -4.85 -17.49 -25.11
C ALA A 18 -4.61 -16.07 -25.69
N TYR A 19 -5.47 -15.11 -25.32
CA TYR A 19 -5.28 -13.71 -25.68
C TYR A 19 -4.02 -13.13 -25.08
N ALA A 20 -3.85 -13.30 -23.77
CA ALA A 20 -2.73 -12.73 -23.03
C ALA A 20 -1.38 -13.16 -23.60
N LEU A 21 -1.16 -14.48 -23.78
CA LEU A 21 0.09 -15.00 -24.31
C LEU A 21 0.40 -14.50 -25.73
N LEU A 22 -0.63 -14.35 -26.58
CA LEU A 22 -0.43 -13.86 -27.94
C LEU A 22 -0.16 -12.35 -27.95
N VAL A 23 -0.86 -11.56 -27.12
CA VAL A 23 -0.57 -10.12 -26.97
C VAL A 23 0.85 -9.92 -26.44
N GLU A 24 1.27 -10.68 -25.42
CA GLU A 24 2.63 -10.64 -24.88
C GLU A 24 3.67 -10.96 -25.95
N ALA A 25 3.47 -12.02 -26.73
CA ALA A 25 4.36 -12.37 -27.83
C ALA A 25 4.43 -11.26 -28.89
N LEU A 26 3.30 -10.62 -29.23
CA LEU A 26 3.28 -9.50 -30.19
C LEU A 26 4.03 -8.27 -29.66
N LEU A 27 3.90 -7.96 -28.37
CA LEU A 27 4.64 -6.88 -27.72
C LEU A 27 6.13 -7.19 -27.69
N ASP A 28 6.53 -8.42 -27.36
CA ASP A 28 7.93 -8.86 -27.39
C ASP A 28 8.52 -8.85 -28.80
N HIS A 29 7.73 -9.17 -29.83
CA HIS A 29 8.08 -9.04 -31.24
C HIS A 29 7.97 -7.62 -31.81
N ARG A 30 7.58 -6.63 -30.98
CA ARG A 30 7.48 -5.21 -31.33
C ARG A 30 6.48 -4.90 -32.44
N ASP A 31 5.33 -5.57 -32.44
CA ASP A 31 4.19 -5.21 -33.28
C ASP A 31 3.05 -4.60 -32.45
N PRO A 32 3.17 -3.31 -32.05
CA PRO A 32 2.13 -2.67 -31.26
C PRO A 32 0.83 -2.52 -32.04
N VAL A 33 0.85 -2.48 -33.38
CA VAL A 33 -0.39 -2.31 -34.16
C VAL A 33 -1.21 -3.60 -34.17
N ALA A 34 -0.54 -4.75 -34.25
CA ALA A 34 -1.20 -6.06 -34.15
C ALA A 34 -1.69 -6.32 -32.72
N ALA A 35 -0.86 -6.02 -31.71
CA ALA A 35 -1.23 -6.14 -30.30
C ALA A 35 -2.47 -5.28 -29.95
N MET A 36 -2.50 -4.03 -30.41
CA MET A 36 -3.65 -3.12 -30.23
C MET A 36 -4.94 -3.73 -30.80
N ALA A 37 -4.89 -4.28 -32.02
CA ALA A 37 -6.06 -4.87 -32.65
C ALA A 37 -6.57 -6.12 -31.91
N LEU A 38 -5.67 -6.91 -31.34
CA LEU A 38 -6.02 -8.10 -30.56
C LEU A 38 -6.60 -7.73 -29.19
N LEU A 39 -6.07 -6.70 -28.52
CA LEU A 39 -6.63 -6.16 -27.29
C LEU A 39 -8.05 -5.63 -27.50
N VAL A 40 -8.28 -4.83 -28.55
CA VAL A 40 -9.63 -4.33 -28.89
C VAL A 40 -10.59 -5.48 -29.20
N HIS A 41 -10.10 -6.54 -29.86
CA HIS A 41 -10.90 -7.74 -30.11
C HIS A 41 -11.27 -8.47 -28.81
N TRP A 42 -10.31 -8.66 -27.89
CA TRP A 42 -10.57 -9.28 -26.58
C TRP A 42 -11.61 -8.48 -25.79
N LEU A 43 -11.49 -7.15 -25.76
CA LEU A 43 -12.48 -6.29 -25.12
C LEU A 43 -13.88 -6.49 -25.72
N GLY A 44 -14.00 -6.58 -27.04
CA GLY A 44 -15.27 -6.88 -27.70
C GLY A 44 -15.83 -8.29 -27.46
N GLN A 45 -15.07 -9.18 -26.83
CA GLN A 45 -15.49 -10.53 -26.41
C GLN A 45 -15.65 -10.64 -24.88
N SER A 46 -15.58 -9.53 -24.15
CA SER A 46 -15.68 -9.50 -22.69
C SER A 46 -16.93 -10.15 -22.08
N PRO A 47 -18.10 -10.25 -22.77
CA PRO A 47 -19.25 -10.97 -22.22
C PRO A 47 -19.05 -12.49 -22.16
N GLU A 48 -18.20 -13.06 -23.03
CA GLU A 48 -17.96 -14.51 -23.12
C GLU A 48 -16.60 -14.91 -22.51
N ILE A 49 -15.62 -14.00 -22.55
CA ILE A 49 -14.26 -14.25 -22.09
C ILE A 49 -13.90 -13.16 -21.09
N SER A 50 -13.58 -13.55 -19.85
CA SER A 50 -13.16 -12.60 -18.83
C SER A 50 -11.97 -11.74 -19.30
N LEU A 51 -11.91 -10.50 -18.82
CA LEU A 51 -10.78 -9.60 -19.06
C LEU A 51 -9.63 -9.87 -18.08
N ASP A 52 -9.85 -10.71 -17.09
CA ASP A 52 -8.91 -10.97 -16.01
C ASP A 52 -9.05 -12.41 -15.53
N ASP A 53 -7.90 -13.07 -15.34
CA ASP A 53 -7.76 -14.45 -14.85
C ASP A 53 -6.38 -14.57 -14.17
N GLY A 54 -6.28 -13.97 -12.97
CA GLY A 54 -5.07 -13.87 -12.16
C GLY A 54 -3.86 -13.35 -12.95
N SER A 55 -2.97 -14.27 -13.31
CA SER A 55 -1.74 -13.96 -14.06
C SER A 55 -1.96 -13.43 -15.49
N TYR A 56 -3.15 -13.57 -16.07
CA TYR A 56 -3.49 -13.18 -17.45
C TYR A 56 -4.48 -12.01 -17.49
N SER A 57 -3.96 -10.79 -17.44
CA SER A 57 -4.77 -9.58 -17.30
C SER A 57 -4.78 -8.70 -18.56
N PHE A 58 -5.97 -8.41 -19.09
CA PHE A 58 -6.19 -7.40 -20.14
C PHE A 58 -5.71 -6.02 -19.68
N PHE A 59 -5.98 -5.69 -18.41
CA PHE A 59 -5.65 -4.39 -17.82
C PHE A 59 -4.14 -4.15 -17.84
N ARG A 60 -3.37 -5.13 -17.36
CA ARG A 60 -1.89 -5.11 -17.39
C ARG A 60 -1.35 -4.92 -18.80
N LEU A 61 -1.82 -5.74 -19.75
CA LEU A 61 -1.32 -5.71 -21.12
C LEU A 61 -1.64 -4.42 -21.85
N THR A 62 -2.78 -3.80 -21.52
CA THR A 62 -3.19 -2.51 -22.04
C THR A 62 -2.29 -1.38 -21.54
N ILE A 63 -1.93 -1.38 -20.25
CA ILE A 63 -0.98 -0.44 -19.65
C ILE A 63 0.41 -0.63 -20.25
N ARG A 64 0.89 -1.88 -20.35
CA ARG A 64 2.15 -2.25 -21.01
C ARG A 64 2.20 -1.73 -22.44
N TRP A 65 1.15 -1.96 -23.22
CA TRP A 65 1.08 -1.54 -24.62
C TRP A 65 1.27 -0.02 -24.75
N MET A 66 0.59 0.76 -23.91
CA MET A 66 0.71 2.22 -23.93
C MET A 66 2.10 2.66 -23.46
N HIS A 67 2.67 2.00 -22.46
CA HIS A 67 4.01 2.30 -21.98
C HIS A 67 5.06 2.03 -23.06
N GLU A 68 5.05 0.87 -23.70
CA GLU A 68 5.99 0.51 -24.78
C GLU A 68 5.84 1.42 -26.01
N LEU A 69 4.63 1.94 -26.29
CA LEU A 69 4.40 2.92 -27.34
C LEU A 69 5.21 4.21 -27.08
N TRP A 70 5.25 4.66 -25.83
CA TRP A 70 5.92 5.90 -25.43
C TRP A 70 7.40 5.72 -25.14
N HIS A 71 7.77 4.60 -24.51
CA HIS A 71 9.11 4.24 -24.06
C HIS A 71 9.58 2.95 -24.75
N PRO A 72 9.95 3.03 -26.05
CA PRO A 72 10.34 1.84 -26.79
C PRO A 72 11.65 1.25 -26.24
N ARG A 73 11.69 -0.08 -26.08
CA ARG A 73 12.87 -0.83 -25.58
C ARG A 73 14.16 -0.57 -26.37
N ILE A 74 14.06 -0.23 -27.65
CA ILE A 74 15.20 0.20 -28.48
C ILE A 74 14.87 1.55 -29.11
N GLU A 75 15.54 2.60 -28.61
CA GLU A 75 15.35 3.97 -29.11
C GLU A 75 15.84 4.17 -30.54
N SER A 76 16.84 3.39 -30.99
CA SER A 76 17.45 3.55 -32.32
C SER A 76 16.55 3.09 -33.47
N GLU A 77 15.62 2.16 -33.23
CA GLU A 77 14.69 1.62 -34.23
C GLU A 77 13.31 1.37 -33.59
N PRO A 78 12.52 2.43 -33.35
CA PRO A 78 11.20 2.29 -32.75
C PRO A 78 10.20 1.71 -33.76
N ALA A 79 9.37 0.77 -33.32
CA ALA A 79 8.31 0.18 -34.15
C ALA A 79 7.30 1.24 -34.66
N VAL A 80 7.01 2.25 -33.84
CA VAL A 80 6.18 3.41 -34.20
C VAL A 80 7.04 4.68 -34.14
N PRO A 81 7.16 5.43 -35.26
CA PRO A 81 7.88 6.70 -35.28
C PRO A 81 7.28 7.70 -34.26
N PRO A 82 8.10 8.53 -33.58
CA PRO A 82 7.63 9.48 -32.56
C PRO A 82 6.45 10.35 -33.00
N GLU A 83 6.48 10.84 -34.24
CA GLU A 83 5.43 11.69 -34.84
C GLU A 83 4.07 11.01 -34.93
N ARG A 84 4.02 9.66 -34.98
CA ARG A 84 2.79 8.88 -35.11
C ARG A 84 2.26 8.35 -33.78
N ARG A 85 3.05 8.40 -32.70
CA ARG A 85 2.68 7.80 -31.40
C ARG A 85 1.41 8.42 -30.83
N TRP A 86 1.30 9.74 -30.86
CA TRP A 86 0.09 10.46 -30.43
C TRP A 86 -1.17 10.00 -31.19
N GLY A 87 -1.10 9.95 -32.53
CA GLY A 87 -2.23 9.49 -33.34
C GLY A 87 -2.61 8.02 -33.06
N THR A 88 -1.63 7.16 -32.79
CA THR A 88 -1.86 5.76 -32.42
C THR A 88 -2.47 5.62 -31.02
N ALA A 89 -1.97 6.36 -30.03
CA ALA A 89 -2.50 6.35 -28.66
C ALA A 89 -3.96 6.85 -28.62
N ARG A 90 -4.23 7.96 -29.31
CA ARG A 90 -5.60 8.49 -29.47
C ARG A 90 -6.52 7.45 -30.10
N ARG A 91 -6.11 6.86 -31.21
CA ARG A 91 -6.91 5.85 -31.91
C ARG A 91 -7.20 4.64 -31.03
N PHE A 92 -6.25 4.21 -30.21
CA PHE A 92 -6.48 3.10 -29.29
C PHE A 92 -7.54 3.45 -28.25
N LEU A 93 -7.46 4.62 -27.63
CA LEU A 93 -8.47 5.10 -26.67
C LEU A 93 -9.85 5.24 -27.32
N ASP A 94 -9.93 5.77 -28.55
CA ASP A 94 -11.18 5.86 -29.32
C ASP A 94 -11.76 4.44 -29.59
N PHE A 95 -10.92 3.44 -29.83
CA PHE A 95 -11.37 2.05 -29.97
C PHE A 95 -11.81 1.42 -28.66
N LEU A 96 -11.15 1.70 -27.54
CA LEU A 96 -11.60 1.22 -26.22
C LEU A 96 -12.98 1.78 -25.91
N GLU A 97 -13.21 3.08 -26.12
CA GLU A 97 -14.52 3.71 -25.92
C GLU A 97 -15.61 3.06 -26.78
N ALA A 98 -15.32 2.78 -28.05
CA ALA A 98 -16.30 2.20 -28.97
C ALA A 98 -16.62 0.71 -28.72
N ASN A 99 -15.71 -0.05 -28.06
CA ASN A 99 -15.84 -1.51 -27.89
C ASN A 99 -16.09 -1.93 -26.43
N ALA A 100 -15.99 -1.02 -25.46
CA ALA A 100 -16.15 -1.33 -24.04
C ALA A 100 -17.60 -1.58 -23.60
N ASP A 101 -18.60 -1.13 -24.37
CA ASP A 101 -20.03 -1.26 -24.05
C ASP A 101 -20.33 -0.90 -22.58
N GLU A 102 -20.79 -1.85 -21.76
CA GLU A 102 -21.11 -1.64 -20.34
C GLU A 102 -19.89 -1.34 -19.46
N TYR A 103 -18.66 -1.71 -19.87
CA TYR A 103 -17.43 -1.40 -19.14
C TYR A 103 -17.07 0.09 -19.19
N TRP A 104 -17.54 0.83 -20.20
CA TRP A 104 -17.32 2.28 -20.28
C TRP A 104 -18.13 3.08 -19.25
N GLN A 105 -19.19 2.47 -18.70
CA GLN A 105 -20.11 3.10 -17.77
C GLN A 105 -19.83 2.69 -16.33
N VAL A 106 -20.04 3.61 -15.39
CA VAL A 106 -19.94 3.29 -13.96
C VAL A 106 -21.08 2.34 -13.57
N PRO A 107 -20.78 1.19 -12.93
CA PRO A 107 -21.81 0.26 -12.52
C PRO A 107 -22.70 0.84 -11.42
N GLN A 108 -23.94 0.33 -11.35
CA GLN A 108 -24.84 0.52 -10.22
C GLN A 108 -24.85 -0.73 -9.35
N LEU A 109 -25.10 -0.55 -8.05
CA LEU A 109 -25.29 -1.64 -7.10
C LEU A 109 -26.69 -2.23 -7.28
N ASP A 110 -26.77 -3.47 -7.75
CA ASP A 110 -28.01 -4.23 -7.96
C ASP A 110 -27.90 -5.63 -7.33
N LEU A 111 -28.54 -5.79 -6.17
CA LEU A 111 -28.61 -7.07 -5.47
C LEU A 111 -29.75 -7.96 -5.98
N SER A 112 -30.70 -7.41 -6.75
CA SER A 112 -31.86 -8.14 -7.25
C SER A 112 -31.59 -8.88 -8.56
N GLY A 113 -30.65 -8.39 -9.37
CA GLY A 113 -30.20 -9.04 -10.60
C GLY A 113 -29.27 -10.25 -10.36
N ALA A 114 -28.50 -10.23 -9.27
CA ALA A 114 -27.57 -11.31 -8.92
C ALA A 114 -28.28 -12.66 -8.67
N ALA A 115 -29.48 -12.64 -8.06
CA ALA A 115 -30.32 -13.82 -7.87
C ALA A 115 -30.75 -14.50 -9.19
N ALA A 116 -30.91 -13.72 -10.27
CA ALA A 116 -31.26 -14.26 -11.59
C ALA A 116 -30.04 -14.83 -12.33
N GLN A 117 -28.84 -14.30 -12.08
CA GLN A 117 -27.59 -14.80 -12.65
C GLN A 117 -27.05 -16.03 -11.92
N ALA A 118 -27.17 -16.08 -10.59
CA ALA A 118 -26.85 -17.27 -9.79
C ALA A 118 -27.69 -18.49 -10.22
N ALA A 119 -28.99 -18.28 -10.50
CA ALA A 119 -29.87 -19.33 -11.01
C ALA A 119 -29.55 -19.82 -12.44
N THR A 120 -28.72 -19.09 -13.20
CA THR A 120 -28.25 -19.49 -14.54
C THR A 120 -26.83 -20.06 -14.55
N ALA A 121 -26.05 -19.81 -13.49
CA ALA A 121 -24.67 -20.31 -13.36
C ALA A 121 -24.62 -21.78 -12.90
N GLU A 122 -25.68 -22.31 -12.28
CA GLU A 122 -25.77 -23.72 -11.86
C GLU A 122 -25.83 -24.74 -13.03
N ASP A 123 -25.86 -24.29 -14.29
CA ASP A 123 -26.03 -25.15 -15.49
C ASP A 123 -24.77 -25.26 -16.38
N PHE A 124 -23.63 -24.69 -15.97
CA PHE A 124 -22.34 -24.82 -16.69
C PHE A 124 -21.29 -25.51 -15.80
N ASP A 125 -20.65 -26.53 -16.37
CA ASP A 125 -19.74 -27.53 -15.78
C ASP A 125 -18.90 -27.08 -14.56
N GLU A 126 -18.87 -27.93 -13.53
CA GLU A 126 -17.86 -27.99 -12.47
C GLU A 126 -16.46 -28.22 -13.10
N GLU A 127 -15.81 -27.17 -13.57
CA GLU A 127 -14.36 -27.10 -13.57
C GLU A 127 -13.96 -26.59 -12.19
N GLU A 128 -13.20 -27.39 -11.43
CA GLU A 128 -12.57 -27.00 -10.16
C GLU A 128 -11.90 -25.63 -10.37
N GLU A 129 -12.54 -24.56 -9.88
CA GLU A 129 -11.89 -23.27 -9.72
C GLU A 129 -10.66 -23.55 -8.87
N ALA A 130 -9.48 -23.35 -9.45
CA ALA A 130 -8.24 -23.33 -8.70
C ALA A 130 -8.43 -22.29 -7.62
N GLU A 131 -8.55 -22.75 -6.37
CA GLU A 131 -8.63 -21.95 -5.16
C GLU A 131 -7.68 -20.77 -5.32
N GLU A 132 -8.23 -19.57 -5.52
CA GLU A 132 -7.50 -18.36 -5.15
C GLU A 132 -7.09 -18.60 -3.71
N ASP A 133 -5.78 -18.55 -3.45
CA ASP A 133 -5.20 -18.61 -2.11
C ASP A 133 -5.85 -17.50 -1.27
N ASP A 134 -6.99 -17.81 -0.67
CA ASP A 134 -7.44 -17.17 0.55
C ASP A 134 -6.32 -17.52 1.53
N LEU A 135 -5.44 -16.56 1.82
CA LEU A 135 -4.29 -16.69 2.72
C LEU A 135 -4.70 -17.23 4.13
N PHE A 136 -6.00 -17.37 4.38
CA PHE A 136 -6.63 -17.91 5.58
C PHE A 136 -7.25 -19.32 5.43
N SER A 137 -7.28 -19.93 4.23
CA SER A 137 -7.74 -21.31 4.01
C SER A 137 -6.85 -22.34 4.73
N ALA A 138 -5.57 -22.02 4.92
CA ALA A 138 -4.62 -22.79 5.72
C ALA A 138 -5.05 -22.97 7.20
N ALA A 139 -5.98 -22.16 7.71
CA ALA A 139 -6.54 -22.32 9.05
C ALA A 139 -7.58 -23.46 9.15
N TYR A 140 -8.05 -24.00 8.02
CA TYR A 140 -9.05 -25.08 7.96
C TYR A 140 -8.50 -26.41 7.42
N GLU A 141 -7.23 -26.47 7.00
CA GLU A 141 -6.64 -27.61 6.29
C GLU A 141 -6.40 -28.88 7.13
N ASN A 142 -6.78 -28.92 8.42
CA ASN A 142 -6.52 -30.07 9.31
C ASN A 142 -7.67 -30.49 10.24
N VAL A 143 -8.91 -30.04 10.02
CA VAL A 143 -10.05 -30.51 10.82
C VAL A 143 -10.75 -31.68 10.12
N SER A 144 -10.18 -32.87 10.18
CA SER A 144 -10.95 -34.08 9.93
C SER A 144 -11.78 -34.41 11.18
N TYR A 145 -13.08 -34.17 11.15
CA TYR A 145 -13.98 -34.69 12.18
C TYR A 145 -13.92 -36.21 12.15
N ARG A 146 -13.33 -36.81 13.18
CA ARG A 146 -13.31 -38.26 13.36
C ARG A 146 -14.41 -38.61 14.33
N ASP A 147 -15.54 -39.05 13.77
CA ASP A 147 -16.69 -39.52 14.54
C ASP A 147 -16.24 -40.59 15.56
N SER A 148 -16.34 -40.26 16.84
CA SER A 148 -16.01 -41.16 17.95
C SER A 148 -17.26 -41.69 18.66
N THR A 149 -18.42 -41.54 18.05
CA THR A 149 -19.71 -42.00 18.57
C THR A 149 -20.30 -43.02 17.61
N ASP A 150 -19.93 -44.29 17.80
CA ASP A 150 -20.55 -45.45 17.15
C ASP A 150 -21.95 -45.69 17.73
N ASP A 151 -22.89 -44.78 17.46
CA ASP A 151 -24.28 -44.86 17.93
C ASP A 151 -25.28 -45.31 16.85
N GLY A 152 -24.81 -45.61 15.64
CA GLY A 152 -25.61 -46.29 14.61
C GLY A 152 -26.79 -45.48 14.09
N PHE A 153 -26.79 -44.16 14.27
CA PHE A 153 -27.74 -43.24 13.64
C PHE A 153 -27.06 -42.45 12.52
N GLU A 154 -27.31 -42.83 11.26
CA GLU A 154 -27.13 -41.92 10.12
C GLU A 154 -28.18 -40.80 10.20
N GLY A 155 -27.90 -39.76 10.97
CA GLY A 155 -28.60 -38.50 10.86
C GLY A 155 -28.24 -37.88 9.51
N GLN A 156 -29.22 -37.73 8.62
CA GLN A 156 -29.06 -36.90 7.42
C GLN A 156 -28.75 -35.48 7.88
N VAL A 157 -27.46 -35.12 7.81
CA VAL A 157 -27.02 -33.73 7.86
C VAL A 157 -27.61 -33.08 6.62
N PHE A 158 -28.71 -32.35 6.80
CA PHE A 158 -29.08 -31.34 5.84
C PHE A 158 -27.96 -30.30 5.90
N ASP A 159 -27.01 -30.43 4.97
CA ASP A 159 -26.13 -29.36 4.58
C ASP A 159 -27.03 -28.26 4.01
N ALA A 160 -27.48 -27.37 4.88
CA ALA A 160 -28.08 -26.12 4.44
C ALA A 160 -26.92 -25.35 3.84
N GLY A 161 -26.80 -25.39 2.51
CA GLY A 161 -25.83 -24.59 1.78
C GLY A 161 -25.84 -23.13 2.24
N PRO A 162 -24.77 -22.37 1.95
CA PRO A 162 -24.62 -21.01 2.44
C PRO A 162 -25.90 -20.19 2.20
N PRO A 163 -26.33 -19.37 3.18
CA PRO A 163 -27.53 -18.57 3.02
C PRO A 163 -27.46 -17.79 1.70
N VAL A 164 -28.56 -17.76 0.95
CA VAL A 164 -28.65 -17.18 -0.41
C VAL A 164 -28.13 -15.73 -0.48
N THR A 165 -28.11 -15.00 0.64
CA THR A 165 -27.56 -13.65 0.74
C THR A 165 -26.04 -13.56 0.64
N ASP A 166 -25.32 -14.60 1.02
CA ASP A 166 -23.86 -14.61 1.12
C ASP A 166 -23.22 -14.65 -0.27
N THR A 167 -23.89 -15.34 -1.21
CA THR A 167 -23.48 -15.42 -2.61
C THR A 167 -23.85 -14.15 -3.38
N GLU A 168 -25.01 -13.53 -3.10
CA GLU A 168 -25.49 -12.34 -3.80
C GLU A 168 -24.53 -11.14 -3.69
N LEU A 169 -24.11 -10.79 -2.47
CA LEU A 169 -23.19 -9.66 -2.26
C LEU A 169 -21.81 -9.93 -2.87
N SER A 170 -21.34 -11.18 -2.79
CA SER A 170 -20.04 -11.59 -3.30
C SER A 170 -19.98 -11.48 -4.83
N LEU A 171 -20.97 -12.06 -5.53
CA LEU A 171 -21.07 -12.00 -6.99
C LEU A 171 -21.21 -10.56 -7.50
N GLU A 172 -22.03 -9.76 -6.83
CA GLU A 172 -22.23 -8.35 -7.21
C GLU A 172 -20.97 -7.50 -6.96
N ALA A 173 -20.26 -7.74 -5.86
CA ALA A 173 -18.99 -7.08 -5.57
C ALA A 173 -17.94 -7.42 -6.63
N GLU A 174 -17.88 -8.66 -7.11
CA GLU A 174 -16.95 -9.10 -8.15
C GLU A 174 -17.28 -8.44 -9.52
N ARG A 175 -18.56 -8.42 -9.91
CA ARG A 175 -19.03 -7.74 -11.13
C ARG A 175 -18.68 -6.25 -11.14
N ILE A 176 -18.91 -5.56 -10.02
CA ILE A 176 -18.54 -4.15 -9.88
C ILE A 176 -17.02 -4.00 -9.94
N SER A 177 -16.26 -4.85 -9.24
CA SER A 177 -14.80 -4.78 -9.19
C SER A 177 -14.17 -4.87 -10.59
N ARG A 178 -14.63 -5.80 -11.44
CA ARG A 178 -14.17 -5.93 -12.84
C ARG A 178 -14.39 -4.65 -13.65
N ARG A 179 -15.53 -3.98 -13.50
CA ARG A 179 -15.82 -2.71 -14.18
C ARG A 179 -14.98 -1.54 -13.63
N LEU A 180 -14.76 -1.50 -12.32
CA LEU A 180 -13.90 -0.48 -11.71
C LEU A 180 -12.44 -0.61 -12.17
N ALA A 181 -11.93 -1.83 -12.30
CA ALA A 181 -10.59 -2.10 -12.83
C ALA A 181 -10.42 -1.56 -14.26
N PHE A 182 -11.43 -1.72 -15.12
CA PHE A 182 -11.43 -1.13 -16.46
C PHE A 182 -11.37 0.41 -16.43
N LEU A 183 -12.23 1.05 -15.64
CA LEU A 183 -12.24 2.52 -15.53
C LEU A 183 -10.93 3.08 -14.96
N ALA A 184 -10.36 2.41 -13.96
CA ALA A 184 -9.04 2.75 -13.42
C ALA A 184 -7.94 2.60 -14.48
N THR A 185 -8.00 1.54 -15.29
CA THR A 185 -7.08 1.32 -16.41
C THR A 185 -7.18 2.45 -17.43
N VAL A 186 -8.38 2.86 -17.83
CA VAL A 186 -8.58 4.01 -18.75
C VAL A 186 -7.99 5.30 -18.18
N ALA A 187 -8.23 5.58 -16.89
CA ALA A 187 -7.63 6.74 -16.22
C ALA A 187 -6.09 6.68 -16.24
N GLN A 188 -5.53 5.51 -16.01
CA GLN A 188 -4.09 5.25 -16.07
C GLN A 188 -3.50 5.46 -17.47
N LEU A 189 -4.20 5.05 -18.52
CA LEU A 189 -3.81 5.34 -19.91
C LEU A 189 -3.81 6.83 -20.22
N TRP A 190 -4.82 7.58 -19.75
CA TRP A 190 -4.83 9.03 -19.89
C TRP A 190 -3.63 9.68 -19.19
N LYS A 191 -3.27 9.22 -17.98
CA LYS A 191 -2.10 9.70 -17.25
C LYS A 191 -0.79 9.47 -18.02
N GLN A 192 -0.59 8.29 -18.63
CA GLN A 192 0.58 8.02 -19.49
C GLN A 192 0.68 9.00 -20.66
N VAL A 193 -0.43 9.26 -21.35
CA VAL A 193 -0.46 10.20 -22.48
C VAL A 193 -0.17 11.63 -22.02
N VAL A 194 -0.67 12.01 -20.85
CA VAL A 194 -0.40 13.33 -20.25
C VAL A 194 1.07 13.46 -19.81
N ALA A 195 1.68 12.40 -19.29
CA ALA A 195 3.08 12.41 -18.84
C ALA A 195 4.05 12.79 -19.97
N VAL A 196 3.81 12.32 -21.19
CA VAL A 196 4.64 12.61 -22.37
C VAL A 196 4.21 13.84 -23.16
N SER A 197 3.08 14.45 -22.78
CA SER A 197 2.44 15.54 -23.52
C SER A 197 3.34 16.77 -23.79
N PRO A 198 4.24 17.18 -22.87
CA PRO A 198 5.21 18.25 -23.15
C PRO A 198 6.22 17.93 -24.26
N MET A 199 6.46 16.64 -24.55
CA MET A 199 7.42 16.17 -25.56
C MET A 199 6.79 15.95 -26.94
N LEU A 200 5.46 16.01 -27.05
CA LEU A 200 4.74 15.76 -28.29
C LEU A 200 4.89 16.92 -29.28
N ALA A 201 4.87 16.58 -30.58
CA ALA A 201 4.73 17.57 -31.62
C ALA A 201 3.40 18.35 -31.43
N PRO A 202 3.37 19.66 -31.69
CA PRO A 202 2.16 20.45 -31.53
C PRO A 202 1.08 19.99 -32.52
N ASP A 203 0.04 19.34 -32.01
CA ASP A 203 -1.19 18.99 -32.72
C ASP A 203 -2.27 20.04 -32.37
N PRO A 204 -2.86 20.75 -33.35
CA PRO A 204 -3.92 21.72 -33.12
C PRO A 204 -5.14 21.19 -32.37
N HIS A 205 -5.43 19.88 -32.47
CA HIS A 205 -6.60 19.24 -31.85
C HIS A 205 -6.29 18.56 -30.51
N ARG A 206 -5.06 18.68 -30.02
CA ARG A 206 -4.64 18.04 -28.76
C ARG A 206 -5.49 18.50 -27.59
N ASP A 207 -5.63 19.81 -27.41
CA ASP A 207 -6.37 20.38 -26.28
C ASP A 207 -7.87 20.03 -26.37
N ASP A 208 -8.44 19.94 -27.58
CA ASP A 208 -9.83 19.49 -27.79
C ASP A 208 -10.04 18.04 -27.33
N VAL A 209 -9.11 17.15 -27.67
CA VAL A 209 -9.16 15.73 -27.25
C VAL A 209 -9.00 15.59 -25.74
N LEU A 210 -8.04 16.31 -25.16
CA LEU A 210 -7.81 16.32 -23.72
C LEU A 210 -9.02 16.88 -22.95
N ALA A 211 -9.69 17.91 -23.49
CA ALA A 211 -10.92 18.45 -22.92
C ALA A 211 -12.07 17.42 -22.95
N GLY A 212 -12.17 16.61 -24.01
CA GLY A 212 -13.10 15.49 -24.09
C GLY A 212 -12.86 14.44 -22.99
N TRP A 213 -11.61 14.02 -22.81
CA TRP A 213 -11.24 13.08 -21.74
C TRP A 213 -11.48 13.66 -20.34
N LEU A 214 -11.22 14.95 -20.14
CA LEU A 214 -11.52 15.64 -18.89
C LEU A 214 -13.03 15.60 -18.57
N SER A 215 -13.88 15.89 -19.55
CA SER A 215 -15.33 15.83 -19.39
C SER A 215 -15.83 14.40 -19.08
N GLN A 216 -15.23 13.39 -19.71
CA GLN A 216 -15.56 12.00 -19.42
C GLN A 216 -15.11 11.60 -18.01
N ALA A 217 -13.89 11.94 -17.62
CA ALA A 217 -13.34 11.67 -16.30
C ALA A 217 -14.21 12.26 -15.19
N ALA A 218 -14.67 13.50 -15.36
CA ALA A 218 -15.51 14.16 -14.37
C ALA A 218 -16.94 13.60 -14.32
N THR A 219 -17.48 13.13 -15.44
CA THR A 219 -18.76 12.41 -15.46
C THR A 219 -18.65 11.08 -14.72
N ASN A 220 -17.61 10.30 -14.99
CA ASN A 220 -17.34 9.03 -14.29
C ASN A 220 -17.12 9.27 -12.80
N TYR A 221 -16.37 10.31 -12.41
CA TYR A 221 -16.14 10.65 -11.02
C TYR A 221 -17.45 10.94 -10.27
N ARG A 222 -18.37 11.72 -10.86
CA ARG A 222 -19.69 11.98 -10.26
C ARG A 222 -20.50 10.70 -10.05
N GLN A 223 -20.55 9.83 -11.06
CA GLN A 223 -21.27 8.56 -10.97
C GLN A 223 -20.63 7.61 -9.93
N LEU A 224 -19.31 7.60 -9.80
CA LEU A 224 -18.63 6.81 -8.76
C LEU A 224 -18.93 7.33 -7.35
N GLN A 225 -19.11 8.64 -7.17
CA GLN A 225 -19.57 9.19 -5.88
C GLN A 225 -20.99 8.70 -5.53
N GLU A 226 -21.86 8.52 -6.53
CA GLU A 226 -23.19 7.93 -6.34
C GLU A 226 -23.11 6.45 -5.98
N LEU A 227 -22.30 5.67 -6.69
CA LEU A 227 -22.03 4.26 -6.37
C LEU A 227 -21.45 4.11 -4.95
N LEU A 228 -20.47 4.94 -4.60
CA LEU A 228 -19.85 4.96 -3.27
C LEU A 228 -20.90 5.20 -2.17
N ALA A 229 -21.82 6.14 -2.40
CA ALA A 229 -22.92 6.41 -1.48
C ALA A 229 -23.91 5.23 -1.40
N ALA A 230 -24.16 4.52 -2.52
CA ALA A 230 -25.03 3.35 -2.54
C ALA A 230 -24.45 2.18 -1.73
N VAL A 231 -23.18 1.82 -1.96
CA VAL A 231 -22.48 0.76 -1.22
C VAL A 231 -22.40 1.10 0.27
N GLN A 232 -22.12 2.35 0.62
CA GLN A 232 -22.07 2.77 2.03
C GLN A 232 -23.41 2.52 2.76
N ARG A 233 -24.55 2.80 2.10
CA ARG A 233 -25.90 2.67 2.66
C ARG A 233 -26.34 1.22 2.89
N TYR A 234 -25.76 0.27 2.18
CA TYR A 234 -26.03 -1.15 2.38
C TYR A 234 -25.71 -1.57 3.83
N ARG A 235 -26.65 -2.19 4.55
CA ARG A 235 -26.48 -2.55 5.97
C ARG A 235 -26.30 -4.04 6.12
N ILE A 236 -25.21 -4.43 6.78
CA ILE A 236 -24.98 -5.82 7.21
C ILE A 236 -25.72 -6.04 8.54
N PRO A 237 -26.46 -7.16 8.71
CA PRO A 237 -27.11 -7.52 9.97
C PRO A 237 -26.13 -7.57 11.15
N ARG A 238 -26.62 -7.38 12.38
CA ARG A 238 -25.80 -7.53 13.59
C ARG A 238 -25.58 -9.01 13.91
N PRO A 239 -24.37 -9.43 14.32
CA PRO A 239 -24.11 -10.81 14.70
C PRO A 239 -24.70 -11.14 16.08
N ARG A 240 -24.83 -12.44 16.35
CA ARG A 240 -25.08 -12.99 17.70
C ARG A 240 -23.76 -13.15 18.46
N GLY A 241 -23.84 -13.54 19.73
CA GLY A 241 -22.65 -13.78 20.57
C GLY A 241 -21.86 -15.04 20.22
N THR A 242 -22.39 -15.89 19.32
CA THR A 242 -21.78 -17.16 18.93
C THR A 242 -20.65 -17.00 17.92
N HIS A 243 -19.67 -17.90 17.98
CA HIS A 243 -18.49 -17.90 17.09
C HIS A 243 -18.86 -17.92 15.59
N GLU A 244 -19.75 -18.82 15.18
CA GLU A 244 -20.18 -18.95 13.78
C GLU A 244 -20.78 -17.65 13.23
N SER A 245 -21.63 -17.00 14.02
CA SER A 245 -22.27 -15.73 13.63
C SER A 245 -21.26 -14.58 13.53
N LEU A 246 -20.21 -14.59 14.35
CA LEU A 246 -19.14 -13.59 14.31
C LEU A 246 -18.26 -13.76 13.07
N VAL A 247 -17.93 -15.00 12.70
CA VAL A 247 -17.14 -15.31 11.49
C VAL A 247 -17.91 -14.92 10.22
N GLU A 248 -19.20 -15.27 10.12
CA GLU A 248 -20.06 -14.87 8.99
C GLU A 248 -20.17 -13.35 8.86
N TYR A 249 -20.32 -12.65 9.99
CA TYR A 249 -20.37 -11.20 10.03
C TYR A 249 -19.06 -10.55 9.56
N ASP A 250 -17.90 -11.08 9.97
CA ASP A 250 -16.60 -10.60 9.50
C ASP A 250 -16.44 -10.78 7.99
N ARG A 251 -16.86 -11.93 7.45
CA ARG A 251 -16.85 -12.20 5.99
C ARG A 251 -17.67 -11.18 5.21
N HIS A 252 -18.94 -10.97 5.57
CA HIS A 252 -19.81 -9.99 4.90
C HIS A 252 -19.28 -8.56 4.99
N ARG A 253 -18.73 -8.22 6.15
CA ARG A 253 -18.11 -6.93 6.37
C ARG A 253 -16.87 -6.75 5.50
N SER A 254 -16.01 -7.76 5.41
CA SER A 254 -14.81 -7.77 4.59
C SER A 254 -15.14 -7.55 3.10
N ILE A 255 -16.17 -8.22 2.57
CA ILE A 255 -16.62 -8.04 1.17
C ILE A 255 -17.07 -6.61 0.93
N LYS A 256 -17.93 -6.06 1.80
CA LYS A 256 -18.41 -4.68 1.68
C LYS A 256 -17.27 -3.66 1.79
N GLU A 257 -16.35 -3.86 2.74
CA GLU A 257 -15.20 -2.98 2.95
C GLU A 257 -14.26 -3.00 1.74
N SER A 258 -13.95 -4.18 1.21
CA SER A 258 -13.17 -4.35 -0.02
C SER A 258 -13.82 -3.66 -1.22
N LEU A 259 -15.15 -3.77 -1.37
CA LEU A 259 -15.89 -3.07 -2.42
C LEU A 259 -15.82 -1.54 -2.26
N LEU A 260 -15.98 -1.02 -1.03
CA LEU A 260 -15.82 0.41 -0.75
C LEU A 260 -14.41 0.89 -1.09
N GLU A 261 -13.38 0.13 -0.73
CA GLU A 261 -11.98 0.47 -1.02
C GLU A 261 -11.70 0.49 -2.52
N ARG A 262 -12.23 -0.47 -3.29
CA ARG A 262 -12.13 -0.49 -4.75
C ARG A 262 -12.84 0.71 -5.41
N VAL A 263 -14.02 1.09 -4.94
CA VAL A 263 -14.72 2.30 -5.44
C VAL A 263 -13.93 3.57 -5.09
N VAL A 264 -13.37 3.65 -3.87
CA VAL A 264 -12.49 4.76 -3.47
C VAL A 264 -11.26 4.83 -4.36
N ALA A 265 -10.59 3.71 -4.63
CA ALA A 265 -9.42 3.65 -5.51
C ALA A 265 -9.75 4.16 -6.91
N ALA A 266 -10.85 3.70 -7.52
CA ALA A 266 -11.30 4.18 -8.83
C ALA A 266 -11.63 5.68 -8.83
N CYS A 267 -12.25 6.21 -7.77
CA CYS A 267 -12.47 7.65 -7.61
C CYS A 267 -11.15 8.42 -7.61
N LEU A 268 -10.14 7.90 -6.89
CA LEU A 268 -8.84 8.53 -6.78
C LEU A 268 -8.08 8.51 -8.11
N GLU A 269 -8.11 7.40 -8.87
CA GLU A 269 -7.48 7.33 -10.20
C GLU A 269 -8.09 8.33 -11.19
N LEU A 270 -9.41 8.45 -11.22
CA LEU A 270 -10.11 9.38 -12.13
C LEU A 270 -9.92 10.85 -11.73
N ALA A 271 -10.05 11.18 -10.44
CA ALA A 271 -9.79 12.54 -9.96
C ALA A 271 -8.35 12.96 -10.25
N ASP A 272 -7.43 12.02 -10.14
CA ASP A 272 -6.03 12.24 -10.39
C ASP A 272 -5.70 12.44 -11.88
N ALA A 273 -6.25 11.59 -12.76
CA ALA A 273 -6.17 11.77 -14.21
C ALA A 273 -6.77 13.11 -14.65
N ALA A 274 -7.96 13.48 -14.16
CA ALA A 274 -8.61 14.75 -14.46
C ALA A 274 -7.71 15.96 -14.11
N ARG A 275 -7.09 15.94 -12.93
CA ARG A 275 -6.15 17.00 -12.50
C ARG A 275 -4.92 17.09 -13.39
N LEU A 276 -4.30 15.95 -13.71
CA LEU A 276 -3.14 15.92 -14.61
C LEU A 276 -3.50 16.46 -15.99
N ILE A 277 -4.62 16.04 -16.57
CA ILE A 277 -5.12 16.55 -17.86
C ILE A 277 -5.31 18.07 -17.79
N ARG A 278 -6.01 18.57 -16.76
CA ARG A 278 -6.31 20.01 -16.57
C ARG A 278 -5.05 20.87 -16.38
N SER A 279 -4.06 20.34 -15.66
CA SER A 279 -2.76 21.00 -15.48
C SER A 279 -1.90 20.99 -16.76
N THR A 280 -2.29 20.22 -17.78
CA THR A 280 -1.56 20.10 -19.06
C THR A 280 -2.19 20.94 -20.18
N ILE A 281 -3.51 21.11 -20.18
CA ILE A 281 -4.26 21.94 -21.14
C ILE A 281 -3.86 23.43 -20.97
N GLN A 282 -3.70 24.16 -22.09
CA GLN A 282 -3.31 25.57 -22.06
C GLN A 282 -4.50 26.52 -21.84
N GLN A 283 -5.72 26.08 -22.17
CA GLN A 283 -6.93 26.86 -21.98
C GLN A 283 -7.35 26.90 -20.51
N ASP A 284 -7.55 28.12 -19.99
CA ASP A 284 -8.16 28.37 -18.68
C ASP A 284 -9.69 28.38 -18.85
N ASP A 285 -10.32 27.22 -19.02
CA ASP A 285 -11.78 27.14 -18.93
C ASP A 285 -12.19 26.18 -17.80
N PRO A 286 -12.50 26.71 -16.60
CA PRO A 286 -13.10 25.93 -15.54
C PRO A 286 -14.60 25.77 -15.86
N GLY A 287 -14.93 24.79 -16.69
CA GLY A 287 -16.31 24.34 -16.88
C GLY A 287 -16.92 23.71 -15.61
N GLU A 288 -16.11 23.48 -14.58
CA GLU A 288 -16.49 22.81 -13.33
C GLU A 288 -16.26 23.66 -12.08
N SER A 289 -17.09 23.43 -11.06
CA SER A 289 -16.95 24.03 -9.73
C SER A 289 -15.77 23.39 -8.99
N LEU A 290 -14.56 23.88 -9.25
CA LEU A 290 -13.34 23.47 -8.56
C LEU A 290 -13.31 23.92 -7.09
N GLU A 291 -12.62 23.16 -6.24
CA GLU A 291 -12.34 23.57 -4.87
C GLU A 291 -11.36 24.75 -4.84
N THR A 292 -11.41 25.55 -3.76
CA THR A 292 -10.65 26.82 -3.67
C THR A 292 -9.13 26.66 -3.80
N TRP A 293 -8.59 25.51 -3.42
CA TRP A 293 -7.15 25.22 -3.48
C TRP A 293 -6.70 24.67 -4.84
N GLU A 294 -7.61 24.17 -5.68
CA GLU A 294 -7.25 23.55 -6.97
C GLU A 294 -6.66 24.55 -7.97
N PRO A 295 -7.23 25.76 -8.22
CA PRO A 295 -6.68 26.67 -9.22
C PRO A 295 -5.28 27.24 -8.87
N PRO A 296 -4.96 27.63 -7.62
CA PRO A 296 -3.59 27.94 -7.23
C PRO A 296 -2.63 26.78 -7.46
N MET A 297 -3.07 25.56 -7.14
CA MET A 297 -2.28 24.36 -7.32
C MET A 297 -2.02 24.11 -8.83
N ASP A 298 -3.04 24.17 -9.69
CA ASP A 298 -2.88 23.90 -11.14
C ASP A 298 -1.83 24.80 -11.79
N ARG A 299 -1.73 26.06 -11.33
CA ARG A 299 -0.68 26.99 -11.75
C ARG A 299 0.72 26.55 -11.32
N VAL A 300 0.86 25.95 -10.14
CA VAL A 300 2.13 25.40 -9.65
C VAL A 300 2.51 24.13 -10.43
N PHE A 301 1.60 23.17 -10.66
CA PHE A 301 1.92 22.01 -11.50
C PHE A 301 2.30 22.41 -12.93
N ARG A 302 1.59 23.37 -13.55
CA ARG A 302 1.96 23.92 -14.86
C ARG A 302 3.39 24.48 -14.88
N ALA A 303 3.79 25.18 -13.83
CA ALA A 303 5.16 25.70 -13.70
C ALA A 303 6.19 24.57 -13.49
N ILE A 304 5.85 23.57 -12.69
CA ILE A 304 6.69 22.37 -12.46
C ILE A 304 6.95 21.62 -13.77
N PHE A 305 5.90 21.34 -14.55
CA PHE A 305 6.02 20.60 -15.81
C PHE A 305 6.78 21.38 -16.90
N ARG A 306 6.88 22.71 -16.76
CA ARG A 306 7.74 23.56 -17.61
C ARG A 306 9.18 23.68 -17.08
N GLY A 307 9.48 23.13 -15.90
CA GLY A 307 10.77 23.29 -15.22
C GLY A 307 11.05 24.72 -14.73
N ASP A 308 10.01 25.56 -14.58
CA ASP A 308 10.16 26.98 -14.18
C ASP A 308 10.07 27.14 -12.67
N ALA A 309 11.20 26.92 -11.98
CA ALA A 309 11.31 27.09 -10.54
C ALA A 309 10.97 28.53 -10.06
N ALA A 310 11.17 29.56 -10.89
CA ALA A 310 10.84 30.94 -10.53
C ALA A 310 9.32 31.17 -10.52
N ALA A 311 8.60 30.62 -11.50
CA ALA A 311 7.14 30.64 -11.52
C ALA A 311 6.55 29.84 -10.37
N VAL A 312 7.13 28.69 -9.99
CA VAL A 312 6.73 27.93 -8.80
C VAL A 312 6.85 28.80 -7.55
N ARG A 313 8.02 29.41 -7.31
CA ARG A 313 8.22 30.30 -6.14
C ARG A 313 7.25 31.48 -6.10
N LYS A 314 6.87 32.03 -7.26
CA LYS A 314 5.90 33.12 -7.35
C LYS A 314 4.49 32.68 -6.95
N GLY A 315 4.06 31.49 -7.36
CA GLY A 315 2.74 30.93 -7.04
C GLY A 315 2.64 30.29 -5.65
N TRP A 316 3.79 29.94 -5.05
CA TRP A 316 3.89 29.14 -3.83
C TRP A 316 3.12 29.70 -2.62
N PRO A 317 3.25 30.99 -2.24
CA PRO A 317 2.59 31.49 -1.02
C PRO A 317 1.07 31.44 -1.10
N GLY A 318 0.51 31.74 -2.28
CA GLY A 318 -0.94 31.71 -2.51
C GLY A 318 -1.49 30.28 -2.45
N MET A 319 -0.74 29.30 -2.96
CA MET A 319 -1.12 27.89 -2.88
C MET A 319 -1.09 27.38 -1.43
N VAL A 320 0.00 27.63 -0.69
CA VAL A 320 0.15 27.22 0.72
C VAL A 320 -0.98 27.80 1.58
N GLN A 321 -1.35 29.06 1.35
CA GLN A 321 -2.46 29.69 2.08
C GLN A 321 -3.78 28.94 1.86
N THR A 322 -4.10 28.55 0.62
CA THR A 322 -5.34 27.81 0.32
C THR A 322 -5.34 26.37 0.84
N LEU A 323 -4.15 25.74 0.94
CA LEU A 323 -4.00 24.38 1.47
C LEU A 323 -4.22 24.35 2.99
N THR A 324 -3.86 25.42 3.70
CA THR A 324 -3.91 25.45 5.16
C THR A 324 -5.31 25.20 5.71
N ASP A 325 -6.37 25.58 4.98
CA ASP A 325 -7.77 25.41 5.41
C ASP A 325 -8.33 23.99 5.12
N GLN A 326 -7.55 23.11 4.49
CA GLN A 326 -8.00 21.77 4.09
C GLN A 326 -7.77 20.72 5.18
N THR A 327 -8.66 19.72 5.23
CA THR A 327 -8.56 18.59 6.17
C THR A 327 -7.84 17.41 5.52
N LEU A 328 -6.75 16.94 6.13
CA LEU A 328 -5.98 15.77 5.65
C LEU A 328 -6.35 14.47 6.35
N LEU A 329 -6.80 14.54 7.59
CA LEU A 329 -7.12 13.37 8.38
C LEU A 329 -8.48 12.82 7.94
N TYR A 330 -8.62 11.50 7.96
CA TYR A 330 -9.90 10.84 7.72
C TYR A 330 -10.03 9.62 8.62
N VAL A 331 -11.27 9.20 8.87
CA VAL A 331 -11.56 7.90 9.49
C VAL A 331 -11.73 6.89 8.36
N PRO A 332 -11.03 5.74 8.36
CA PRO A 332 -11.19 4.71 7.34
C PRO A 332 -12.59 4.14 7.29
N THR A 333 -12.97 3.57 6.16
CA THR A 333 -14.25 2.87 5.97
C THR A 333 -14.40 1.70 6.93
N THR A 334 -13.30 0.98 7.21
CA THR A 334 -13.22 -0.12 8.18
C THR A 334 -13.60 0.29 9.61
N ARG A 335 -13.39 1.57 9.96
CA ARG A 335 -13.76 2.18 11.24
C ARG A 335 -15.05 3.02 11.17
N GLY A 336 -15.87 2.82 10.12
CA GLY A 336 -17.14 3.52 9.94
C GLY A 336 -17.01 4.98 9.47
N GLY A 337 -15.85 5.36 8.93
CA GLY A 337 -15.64 6.68 8.37
C GLY A 337 -16.48 6.96 7.12
N ASN A 338 -16.71 8.24 6.84
CA ASN A 338 -17.45 8.66 5.65
C ASN A 338 -16.56 8.48 4.39
N PRO A 339 -16.93 7.61 3.43
CA PRO A 339 -16.09 7.31 2.27
C PRO A 339 -15.84 8.52 1.36
N GLN A 340 -16.79 9.46 1.24
CA GLN A 340 -16.57 10.69 0.45
C GLN A 340 -15.45 11.55 1.06
N ARG A 341 -15.40 11.67 2.40
CA ARG A 341 -14.29 12.32 3.10
C ARG A 341 -12.96 11.58 2.92
N VAL A 342 -12.98 10.25 2.87
CA VAL A 342 -11.80 9.44 2.54
C VAL A 342 -11.28 9.80 1.15
N VAL A 343 -12.17 9.86 0.14
CA VAL A 343 -11.79 10.26 -1.23
C VAL A 343 -11.20 11.67 -1.25
N SER A 344 -11.85 12.67 -0.66
CA SER A 344 -11.34 14.05 -0.63
C SER A 344 -9.95 14.15 0.02
N SER A 345 -9.78 13.51 1.18
CA SER A 345 -8.53 13.57 1.95
C SER A 345 -7.39 12.85 1.22
N ARG A 346 -7.62 11.61 0.74
CA ARG A 346 -6.63 10.84 -0.02
C ARG A 346 -6.29 11.49 -1.37
N SER A 347 -7.27 12.13 -2.00
CA SER A 347 -7.09 12.89 -3.23
C SER A 347 -6.13 14.07 -3.02
N LEU A 348 -6.27 14.80 -1.90
CA LEU A 348 -5.36 15.88 -1.54
C LEU A 348 -3.97 15.35 -1.14
N GLN A 349 -3.91 14.26 -0.38
CA GLN A 349 -2.64 13.61 -0.01
C GLN A 349 -1.84 13.18 -1.26
N ARG A 350 -2.48 12.59 -2.28
CA ARG A 350 -1.81 12.26 -3.56
C ARG A 350 -1.19 13.48 -4.24
N VAL A 351 -1.88 14.63 -4.23
CA VAL A 351 -1.33 15.89 -4.77
C VAL A 351 -0.12 16.35 -3.97
N LEU A 352 -0.20 16.31 -2.65
CA LEU A 352 0.90 16.68 -1.76
C LEU A 352 2.12 15.76 -1.95
N GLY A 353 1.89 14.44 -2.08
CA GLY A 353 2.92 13.47 -2.38
C GLY A 353 3.66 13.80 -3.68
N ARG A 354 2.94 14.15 -4.75
CA ARG A 354 3.56 14.59 -6.01
C ARG A 354 4.39 15.86 -5.87
N LEU A 355 3.88 16.86 -5.16
CA LEU A 355 4.66 18.07 -4.90
C LEU A 355 5.94 17.75 -4.14
N LEU A 356 5.88 16.88 -3.12
CA LEU A 356 7.06 16.42 -2.38
C LEU A 356 8.06 15.64 -3.25
N GLY A 357 7.59 14.91 -4.27
CA GLY A 357 8.45 14.26 -5.27
C GLY A 357 9.05 15.24 -6.29
N TYR A 358 8.32 16.27 -6.72
CA TYR A 358 8.77 17.18 -7.78
C TYR A 358 9.64 18.34 -7.30
N LEU A 359 9.35 18.93 -6.15
CA LEU A 359 10.06 20.12 -5.66
C LEU A 359 11.57 19.86 -5.46
N PRO A 360 12.00 18.73 -4.86
CA PRO A 360 13.43 18.42 -4.77
C PRO A 360 14.09 18.26 -6.14
N ARG A 361 13.38 17.70 -7.13
CA ARG A 361 13.90 17.56 -8.49
C ARG A 361 14.18 18.92 -9.12
N LEU A 362 13.37 19.94 -8.83
CA LEU A 362 13.63 21.33 -9.26
C LEU A 362 14.69 22.07 -8.42
N GLY A 363 15.35 21.39 -7.45
CA GLY A 363 16.35 21.99 -6.58
C GLY A 363 15.75 22.90 -5.49
N MET A 364 14.49 22.68 -5.13
CA MET A 364 13.70 23.49 -4.19
C MET A 364 13.60 22.80 -2.82
N LEU A 365 14.72 22.68 -2.11
CA LEU A 365 14.77 21.96 -0.82
C LEU A 365 14.02 22.72 0.28
N VAL A 366 14.09 24.05 0.28
CA VAL A 366 13.41 24.90 1.28
C VAL A 366 11.89 24.77 1.16
N GLU A 367 11.36 24.80 -0.06
CA GLU A 367 9.94 24.67 -0.34
C GLU A 367 9.43 23.25 -0.05
N THR A 368 10.26 22.23 -0.31
CA THR A 368 9.93 20.84 0.09
C THR A 368 9.78 20.71 1.60
N TYR A 369 10.71 21.29 2.36
CA TYR A 369 10.61 21.29 3.82
C TYR A 369 9.42 22.11 4.34
N GLU A 370 9.18 23.28 3.76
CA GLU A 370 8.02 24.10 4.09
C GLU A 370 6.73 23.32 3.87
N LEU A 371 6.64 22.55 2.78
CA LEU A 371 5.50 21.69 2.51
C LEU A 371 5.32 20.62 3.58
N LEU A 372 6.39 19.92 3.99
CA LEU A 372 6.32 18.97 5.11
C LEU A 372 5.80 19.65 6.40
N ARG A 373 6.27 20.85 6.71
CA ARG A 373 5.76 21.62 7.85
C ARG A 373 4.28 21.96 7.69
N VAL A 374 3.87 22.44 6.52
CA VAL A 374 2.46 22.80 6.24
C VAL A 374 1.55 21.57 6.39
N ILE A 375 1.95 20.41 5.87
CA ILE A 375 1.20 19.16 6.01
C ILE A 375 1.05 18.80 7.50
N HIS A 376 2.12 18.89 8.28
CA HIS A 376 2.07 18.64 9.71
C HIS A 376 1.13 19.62 10.45
N ASP A 377 1.17 20.90 10.09
CA ASP A 377 0.30 21.93 10.66
C ASP A 377 -1.18 21.71 10.26
N MET A 378 -1.44 21.27 9.03
CA MET A 378 -2.79 20.94 8.55
C MET A 378 -3.42 19.81 9.38
N GLU A 379 -2.68 18.73 9.66
CA GLU A 379 -3.17 17.64 10.51
C GLU A 379 -3.44 18.10 11.94
N ARG A 380 -2.55 18.93 12.50
CA ARG A 380 -2.70 19.44 13.87
C ARG A 380 -3.87 20.40 14.03
N ASN A 381 -4.12 21.25 13.03
CA ASN A 381 -5.14 22.29 13.09
C ASN A 381 -6.54 21.78 12.72
N HIS A 382 -6.65 20.62 12.05
CA HIS A 382 -7.92 20.05 11.60
C HIS A 382 -8.13 18.60 12.09
N PRO A 383 -8.29 18.38 13.41
CA PRO A 383 -8.55 17.05 13.96
C PRO A 383 -9.95 16.55 13.57
N VAL A 384 -10.06 15.28 13.17
CA VAL A 384 -11.32 14.66 12.70
C VAL A 384 -12.00 13.79 13.76
N GLY A 385 -11.31 13.49 14.86
CA GLY A 385 -11.83 12.70 15.98
C GLY A 385 -11.08 11.39 16.21
N PRO A 386 -11.55 10.54 17.14
CA PRO A 386 -10.94 9.24 17.42
C PRO A 386 -10.99 8.32 16.20
N GLY A 387 -9.97 7.50 16.03
CA GLY A 387 -9.86 6.55 14.91
C GLY A 387 -9.41 7.16 13.58
N ALA A 388 -9.15 8.47 13.53
CA ALA A 388 -8.58 9.13 12.35
C ALA A 388 -7.16 8.64 12.04
N ILE A 389 -6.84 8.50 10.76
CA ILE A 389 -5.53 8.09 10.25
C ILE A 389 -4.78 9.31 9.72
N THR A 390 -3.48 9.35 10.01
CA THR A 390 -2.50 10.26 9.42
C THR A 390 -1.73 9.53 8.32
N GLU A 391 -1.51 10.22 7.20
CA GLU A 391 -0.68 9.76 6.07
C GLU A 391 0.61 10.58 5.97
N TYR A 392 0.90 11.36 7.02
CA TYR A 392 2.11 12.16 7.09
C TYR A 392 3.36 11.29 7.01
N ASP A 393 3.32 10.06 7.51
CA ASP A 393 4.42 9.11 7.37
C ASP A 393 4.82 8.89 5.90
N ARG A 394 3.88 8.44 5.08
CA ARG A 394 4.09 8.25 3.64
C ARG A 394 4.53 9.54 2.93
N LEU A 395 3.89 10.67 3.24
CA LEU A 395 4.26 11.96 2.66
C LEU A 395 5.69 12.37 3.06
N PHE A 396 6.03 12.18 4.34
CA PHE A 396 7.36 12.45 4.86
C PHE A 396 8.41 11.56 4.19
N GLU A 397 8.12 10.28 3.96
CA GLU A 397 9.01 9.39 3.21
C GLU A 397 9.31 9.92 1.82
N ILE A 398 8.28 10.32 1.06
CA ILE A 398 8.43 10.86 -0.30
C ILE A 398 9.31 12.11 -0.27
N GLY A 399 9.02 13.05 0.64
CA GLY A 399 9.81 14.29 0.78
C GLY A 399 11.25 14.04 1.23
N CYS A 400 11.46 13.15 2.22
CA CYS A 400 12.76 12.76 2.72
C CYS A 400 13.60 12.11 1.60
N ARG A 401 13.02 11.14 0.89
CA ARG A 401 13.64 10.47 -0.26
C ARG A 401 14.02 11.49 -1.33
N GLY A 402 13.08 12.35 -1.76
CA GLY A 402 13.33 13.36 -2.78
C GLY A 402 14.45 14.35 -2.41
N ILE A 403 14.52 14.79 -1.15
CA ILE A 403 15.61 15.64 -0.66
C ILE A 403 16.96 14.93 -0.77
N VAL A 404 17.05 13.69 -0.27
CA VAL A 404 18.30 12.91 -0.33
C VAL A 404 18.70 12.63 -1.77
N GLU A 405 17.77 12.25 -2.63
CA GLU A 405 18.02 12.02 -4.06
C GLU A 405 18.56 13.27 -4.76
N CYS A 406 17.99 14.44 -4.46
CA CYS A 406 18.48 15.72 -4.97
C CYS A 406 19.93 15.98 -4.54
N LEU A 407 20.27 15.74 -3.27
CA LEU A 407 21.64 15.90 -2.76
C LEU A 407 22.60 14.92 -3.42
N VAL A 408 22.21 13.64 -3.56
CA VAL A 408 23.03 12.62 -4.23
C VAL A 408 23.26 12.99 -5.70
N ALA A 409 22.22 13.38 -6.43
CA ALA A 409 22.32 13.80 -7.82
C ALA A 409 23.18 15.06 -7.99
N SER A 410 23.09 15.99 -7.03
CA SER A 410 23.88 17.22 -7.01
C SER A 410 25.36 16.96 -6.72
N SER A 411 25.67 15.96 -5.88
CA SER A 411 27.05 15.64 -5.46
C SER A 411 27.97 15.23 -6.61
N GLU A 412 27.41 14.78 -7.73
CA GLU A 412 28.16 14.43 -8.95
C GLU A 412 28.99 15.59 -9.51
N ASP A 413 28.50 16.82 -9.37
CA ASP A 413 29.11 18.01 -9.93
C ASP A 413 29.90 18.82 -8.89
N TRP A 414 30.03 18.32 -7.65
CA TRP A 414 30.73 19.05 -6.59
C TRP A 414 32.25 19.07 -6.79
N PRO A 415 32.90 20.22 -6.57
CA PRO A 415 34.33 20.36 -6.81
C PRO A 415 35.15 19.60 -5.76
N ALA A 416 35.84 18.55 -6.17
CA ALA A 416 36.89 17.95 -5.35
C ALA A 416 38.15 18.83 -5.34
N ARG A 417 38.79 19.00 -4.18
CA ARG A 417 40.05 19.74 -4.08
C ARG A 417 41.13 18.96 -4.84
N ARG A 418 41.57 19.51 -5.98
CA ARG A 418 42.70 19.08 -6.84
C ARG A 418 43.48 17.85 -6.32
N SER A 419 43.01 16.64 -6.63
CA SER A 419 43.64 15.37 -6.24
C SER A 419 43.27 14.23 -7.20
N ASN A 420 44.08 13.16 -7.21
CA ASN A 420 43.94 11.99 -8.09
C ASN A 420 42.53 11.35 -8.03
N SER A 421 42.10 10.69 -9.11
CA SER A 421 40.71 10.21 -9.34
C SER A 421 40.09 9.38 -8.21
N LYS A 422 40.85 8.54 -7.49
CA LYS A 422 40.33 7.77 -6.33
C LYS A 422 40.18 8.58 -5.05
N ARG A 423 41.02 9.60 -4.82
CA ARG A 423 40.85 10.54 -3.69
C ARG A 423 39.70 11.52 -3.97
N LYS A 424 39.47 11.86 -5.25
CA LYS A 424 38.37 12.69 -5.73
C LYS A 424 36.98 12.15 -5.36
N SER A 425 36.72 10.86 -5.57
CA SER A 425 35.42 10.24 -5.20
C SER A 425 35.18 10.31 -3.70
N ARG A 426 36.20 9.92 -2.91
CA ARG A 426 36.09 9.86 -1.45
C ARG A 426 35.89 11.22 -0.78
N GLU A 427 36.47 12.29 -1.34
CA GLU A 427 36.23 13.65 -0.83
C GLU A 427 34.80 14.12 -1.13
N ALA A 428 34.29 13.86 -2.34
CA ALA A 428 32.90 14.19 -2.68
C ALA A 428 31.91 13.39 -1.81
N ASP A 429 32.19 12.11 -1.53
CA ASP A 429 31.37 11.29 -0.64
C ASP A 429 31.38 11.81 0.80
N LEU A 430 32.49 12.38 1.28
CA LEU A 430 32.55 13.00 2.61
C LEU A 430 31.70 14.29 2.69
N GLU A 431 31.78 15.14 1.67
CA GLU A 431 30.95 16.36 1.58
C GLU A 431 29.46 16.01 1.45
N LEU A 432 29.14 14.94 0.71
CA LEU A 432 27.78 14.39 0.61
C LEU A 432 27.29 13.92 1.97
N ILE A 433 28.09 13.14 2.68
CA ILE A 433 27.73 12.66 4.02
C ILE A 433 27.51 13.84 4.99
N GLU A 434 28.33 14.89 4.95
CA GLU A 434 28.14 16.07 5.79
C GLU A 434 26.80 16.77 5.48
N CYS A 435 26.49 16.98 4.19
CA CYS A 435 25.21 17.58 3.79
C CYS A 435 24.02 16.69 4.16
N MET A 436 24.16 15.38 4.03
CA MET A 436 23.14 14.39 4.38
C MET A 436 22.92 14.30 5.88
N GLU A 437 23.97 14.27 6.70
CA GLU A 437 23.87 14.31 8.16
C GLU A 437 23.08 15.55 8.58
N ARG A 438 23.39 16.71 8.00
CA ARG A 438 22.67 17.95 8.29
C ARG A 438 21.20 17.89 7.87
N ALA A 439 20.91 17.41 6.66
CA ALA A 439 19.54 17.29 6.16
C ALA A 439 18.72 16.30 7.01
N VAL A 440 19.28 15.13 7.31
CA VAL A 440 18.64 14.09 8.12
C VAL A 440 18.42 14.55 9.56
N GLU A 441 19.35 15.31 10.17
CA GLU A 441 19.14 15.89 11.49
C GLU A 441 17.91 16.80 11.54
N LEU A 442 17.75 17.66 10.53
CA LEU A 442 16.62 18.58 10.44
C LEU A 442 15.29 17.84 10.17
N LEU A 443 15.33 16.82 9.30
CA LEU A 443 14.20 15.93 9.03
C LEU A 443 13.80 15.14 10.28
N LEU A 444 14.79 14.60 11.00
CA LEU A 444 14.58 13.85 12.24
C LEU A 444 13.91 14.73 13.30
N HIS A 445 14.29 15.99 13.42
CA HIS A 445 13.64 16.91 14.36
C HIS A 445 12.12 17.03 14.09
N ARG A 446 11.71 17.17 12.82
CA ARG A 446 10.28 17.22 12.45
C ARG A 446 9.61 15.87 12.59
N TRP A 447 10.26 14.80 12.14
CA TRP A 447 9.78 13.44 12.27
C TRP A 447 9.44 13.12 13.73
N LEU A 448 10.34 13.42 14.66
CA LEU A 448 10.13 13.20 16.09
C LEU A 448 9.02 14.07 16.68
N ALA A 449 8.81 15.28 16.17
CA ALA A 449 7.70 16.13 16.61
C ALA A 449 6.34 15.52 16.27
N HIS A 450 6.25 14.86 15.12
CA HIS A 450 5.05 14.14 14.69
C HIS A 450 4.92 12.75 15.34
N SER A 451 5.98 11.93 15.28
CA SER A 451 5.97 10.54 15.72
C SER A 451 5.57 10.36 17.19
N ARG A 452 5.90 11.32 18.06
CA ARG A 452 5.52 11.32 19.48
C ARG A 452 4.01 11.34 19.73
N ASN A 453 3.23 11.84 18.79
CA ASN A 453 1.78 11.93 18.91
C ASN A 453 1.05 10.74 18.25
N ILE A 454 1.78 9.86 17.58
CA ILE A 454 1.22 8.64 16.96
C ILE A 454 1.47 7.45 17.89
N ARG A 455 0.44 6.64 18.09
CA ARG A 455 0.54 5.32 18.72
C ARG A 455 0.99 4.31 17.67
N ILE A 456 2.12 3.63 17.91
CA ILE A 456 2.62 2.58 17.00
C ILE A 456 2.04 1.22 17.38
N SER A 457 1.91 0.97 18.68
CA SER A 457 1.29 -0.25 19.21
C SER A 457 0.33 0.11 20.34
N VAL A 458 -0.77 -0.64 20.43
CA VAL A 458 -1.72 -0.51 21.53
C VAL A 458 -1.05 -0.71 22.90
N LEU A 459 0.00 -1.53 22.98
CA LEU A 459 0.71 -1.84 24.21
C LEU A 459 1.51 -0.67 24.78
N GLU A 460 1.72 0.41 24.02
CA GLU A 460 2.30 1.66 24.53
C GLU A 460 1.40 2.33 25.58
N THR A 461 0.08 2.08 25.54
CA THR A 461 -0.88 2.59 26.53
C THR A 461 -0.65 2.02 27.93
N VAL A 462 -0.04 0.83 28.00
CA VAL A 462 0.35 0.10 29.21
C VAL A 462 1.86 -0.03 29.36
N ALA A 463 2.63 0.89 28.75
CA ALA A 463 4.08 0.98 29.01
C ALA A 463 4.37 1.26 30.49
N ASP A 464 3.49 2.02 31.16
CA ASP A 464 3.58 2.29 32.60
C ASP A 464 3.34 1.04 33.46
N ARG A 465 4.01 0.99 34.62
CA ARG A 465 3.99 -0.17 35.52
C ARG A 465 2.67 -0.38 36.26
N ASP A 466 1.90 0.67 36.53
CA ASP A 466 0.62 0.56 37.25
C ASP A 466 -0.46 0.05 36.30
N ARG A 467 -0.59 0.66 35.11
CA ARG A 467 -1.53 0.22 34.08
C ARG A 467 -1.25 -1.21 33.59
N TRP A 468 0.02 -1.59 33.48
CA TRP A 468 0.40 -2.97 33.19
C TRP A 468 -0.07 -3.95 34.28
N ARG A 469 0.02 -3.56 35.55
CA ARG A 469 -0.44 -4.39 36.67
C ARG A 469 -1.95 -4.59 36.63
N GLU A 470 -2.71 -3.56 36.27
CA GLU A 470 -4.17 -3.65 36.09
C GLU A 470 -4.54 -4.63 34.97
N LEU A 471 -3.98 -4.45 33.76
CA LEU A 471 -4.21 -5.36 32.64
C LEU A 471 -3.82 -6.80 32.97
N LYS A 472 -2.63 -6.97 33.57
CA LYS A 472 -2.17 -8.29 33.99
C LYS A 472 -3.15 -8.94 34.97
N HIS A 473 -3.65 -8.19 35.95
CA HIS A 473 -4.60 -8.71 36.93
C HIS A 473 -5.93 -9.11 36.26
N PHE A 474 -6.42 -8.31 35.32
CA PHE A 474 -7.61 -8.65 34.53
C PHE A 474 -7.45 -9.99 33.81
N ILE A 475 -6.33 -10.17 33.09
CA ILE A 475 -6.03 -11.42 32.37
C ILE A 475 -5.91 -12.60 33.34
N GLU A 476 -5.21 -12.44 34.47
CA GLU A 476 -5.07 -13.51 35.46
C GLU A 476 -6.42 -13.92 36.09
N GLN A 477 -7.37 -12.99 36.24
CA GLN A 477 -8.66 -13.27 36.88
C GLN A 477 -9.70 -13.86 35.91
N TYR A 478 -9.71 -13.37 34.67
CA TYR A 478 -10.79 -13.65 33.70
C TYR A 478 -10.34 -14.40 32.45
N GLY A 479 -9.02 -14.50 32.21
CA GLY A 479 -8.49 -15.07 30.96
C GLY A 479 -8.74 -16.55 30.78
N HIS A 480 -8.91 -17.32 31.87
CA HIS A 480 -9.08 -18.78 31.80
C HIS A 480 -10.29 -19.21 30.97
N ASP A 481 -11.45 -18.61 31.24
CA ASP A 481 -12.71 -18.94 30.58
C ASP A 481 -12.86 -18.17 29.25
N LEU A 482 -12.11 -17.08 29.07
CA LEU A 482 -12.29 -16.14 27.96
C LEU A 482 -11.35 -16.42 26.78
N PHE A 483 -10.03 -16.47 27.02
CA PHE A 483 -9.03 -16.57 25.96
C PHE A 483 -8.76 -18.03 25.58
N THR A 484 -9.80 -18.71 25.11
CA THR A 484 -9.72 -20.07 24.57
C THR A 484 -9.21 -20.05 23.13
N GLN A 485 -8.77 -21.20 22.60
CA GLN A 485 -8.32 -21.30 21.21
C GLN A 485 -9.39 -20.85 20.21
N GLN A 486 -10.67 -21.19 20.46
CA GLN A 486 -11.79 -20.76 19.62
C GLN A 486 -12.01 -19.25 19.71
N PHE A 487 -11.93 -18.66 20.91
CA PHE A 487 -12.05 -17.22 21.09
C PHE A 487 -10.95 -16.45 20.37
N MET A 488 -9.72 -16.99 20.41
CA MET A 488 -8.52 -16.36 19.86
C MET A 488 -8.37 -16.54 18.35
N ASN A 489 -9.35 -17.18 17.68
CA ASN A 489 -9.40 -17.20 16.23
C ASN A 489 -9.45 -15.77 15.67
N PHE A 490 -8.61 -15.50 14.66
CA PHE A 490 -8.44 -14.15 14.10
C PHE A 490 -9.75 -13.49 13.64
N GLY A 491 -10.61 -14.22 12.91
CA GLY A 491 -11.90 -13.69 12.43
C GLY A 491 -12.84 -13.34 13.58
N ASN A 492 -12.83 -14.16 14.64
CA ASN A 492 -13.59 -13.90 15.87
C ASN A 492 -13.11 -12.62 16.58
N LEU A 493 -11.79 -12.47 16.75
CA LEU A 493 -11.20 -11.29 17.38
C LEU A 493 -11.52 -10.00 16.59
N ARG A 494 -11.40 -10.04 15.25
CA ARG A 494 -11.77 -8.93 14.37
C ARG A 494 -13.24 -8.59 14.47
N ALA A 495 -14.12 -9.58 14.42
CA ALA A 495 -15.57 -9.38 14.54
C ALA A 495 -15.93 -8.65 15.85
N ILE A 496 -15.32 -9.06 16.97
CA ILE A 496 -15.51 -8.43 18.29
C ILE A 496 -15.07 -6.95 18.26
N LEU A 497 -13.89 -6.64 17.71
CA LEU A 497 -13.43 -5.25 17.58
C LEU A 497 -14.34 -4.42 16.66
N HIS A 498 -14.80 -5.00 15.55
CA HIS A 498 -15.64 -4.32 14.56
C HIS A 498 -17.05 -3.98 15.06
N GLN A 499 -17.66 -4.84 15.87
CA GLN A 499 -18.94 -4.54 16.53
C GLN A 499 -18.77 -3.71 17.80
N GLY A 500 -17.57 -3.73 18.40
CA GLY A 500 -17.25 -3.14 19.69
C GLY A 500 -17.39 -4.15 20.83
N VAL A 501 -16.39 -4.20 21.70
CA VAL A 501 -16.36 -5.11 22.86
C VAL A 501 -17.55 -4.92 23.78
N ASP A 502 -18.03 -3.69 23.94
CA ASP A 502 -19.21 -3.39 24.74
C ASP A 502 -20.48 -4.07 24.20
N ALA A 503 -20.70 -4.00 22.89
CA ALA A 503 -21.82 -4.66 22.24
C ALA A 503 -21.66 -6.19 22.25
N PHE A 504 -20.43 -6.69 22.11
CA PHE A 504 -20.13 -8.11 22.24
C PHE A 504 -20.53 -8.65 23.63
N LEU A 505 -20.20 -7.93 24.71
CA LEU A 505 -20.56 -8.36 26.07
C LEU A 505 -22.09 -8.40 26.27
N ASP A 506 -22.84 -7.46 25.69
CA ASP A 506 -24.31 -7.50 25.70
C ASP A 506 -24.84 -8.72 24.95
N SER A 507 -24.37 -8.94 23.71
CA SER A 507 -24.78 -10.11 22.90
C SER A 507 -24.43 -11.43 23.58
N LEU A 508 -23.25 -11.54 24.19
CA LEU A 508 -22.82 -12.74 24.90
C LEU A 508 -23.67 -12.99 26.15
N ARG A 509 -24.13 -11.93 26.83
CA ARG A 509 -25.02 -12.04 28.00
C ARG A 509 -26.41 -12.56 27.64
N GLU A 510 -26.88 -12.33 26.43
CA GLU A 510 -28.16 -12.84 25.93
C GLU A 510 -28.13 -14.35 25.66
N GLU A 511 -26.93 -14.96 25.57
CA GLU A 511 -26.78 -16.39 25.32
C GLU A 511 -27.13 -17.25 26.56
N PRO A 512 -27.82 -18.39 26.38
CA PRO A 512 -28.21 -19.25 27.50
C PRO A 512 -27.01 -19.84 28.23
N GLY A 513 -26.89 -19.58 29.53
CA GLY A 513 -25.81 -20.15 30.36
C GLY A 513 -24.51 -19.33 30.40
N ALA A 514 -24.45 -18.19 29.73
CA ALA A 514 -23.23 -17.39 29.62
C ALA A 514 -22.68 -16.90 30.98
N GLU A 515 -23.53 -16.58 31.97
CA GLU A 515 -23.07 -16.21 33.34
C GLU A 515 -22.50 -17.40 34.13
N GLU A 516 -22.80 -18.65 33.74
CA GLU A 516 -22.23 -19.87 34.33
C GLU A 516 -20.88 -20.22 33.69
N GLU A 517 -20.74 -19.95 32.40
CA GLU A 517 -19.54 -20.22 31.60
C GLU A 517 -18.44 -19.17 31.79
N PHE A 518 -18.79 -17.88 31.73
CA PHE A 518 -17.81 -16.80 31.77
C PHE A 518 -17.81 -16.08 33.13
N ARG A 519 -16.71 -16.25 33.88
CA ARG A 519 -16.52 -15.51 35.13
C ARG A 519 -16.63 -13.99 34.96
N LEU A 520 -16.16 -13.46 33.82
CA LEU A 520 -16.23 -12.03 33.52
C LEU A 520 -17.68 -11.51 33.56
N LEU A 521 -18.63 -12.22 32.94
CA LEU A 521 -20.04 -11.83 32.90
C LEU A 521 -20.70 -11.89 34.28
N ARG A 522 -20.34 -12.91 35.07
CA ARG A 522 -20.85 -13.06 36.45
C ARG A 522 -20.41 -11.91 37.37
N ASP A 523 -19.19 -11.43 37.17
CA ASP A 523 -18.55 -10.42 38.02
C ASP A 523 -18.77 -8.98 37.45
N LEU A 524 -19.28 -8.86 36.22
CA LEU A 524 -19.60 -7.59 35.55
C LEU A 524 -20.65 -6.78 36.34
N ASP A 525 -20.40 -5.49 36.51
CA ASP A 525 -21.23 -4.56 37.32
C ASP A 525 -21.34 -4.93 38.81
N ARG A 526 -20.53 -5.88 39.29
CA ARG A 526 -20.48 -6.31 40.69
C ARG A 526 -19.10 -6.12 41.31
N THR A 527 -18.08 -6.65 40.63
CA THR A 527 -16.68 -6.64 41.08
C THR A 527 -15.80 -5.81 40.14
N ILE A 528 -16.12 -5.81 38.84
CA ILE A 528 -15.45 -5.00 37.83
C ILE A 528 -16.49 -4.09 37.16
N ASP A 529 -16.13 -2.81 37.01
CA ASP A 529 -16.96 -1.86 36.28
C ASP A 529 -16.94 -2.20 34.78
N ARG A 530 -18.09 -2.08 34.12
CA ARG A 530 -18.23 -2.40 32.69
C ARG A 530 -17.24 -1.66 31.80
N GLU A 531 -16.98 -0.38 32.09
CA GLU A 531 -16.04 0.44 31.34
C GLU A 531 -14.60 -0.11 31.44
N ASP A 532 -14.20 -0.61 32.62
CA ASP A 532 -12.90 -1.25 32.81
C ASP A 532 -12.82 -2.63 32.17
N ALA A 533 -13.90 -3.42 32.23
CA ALA A 533 -13.95 -4.72 31.54
C ALA A 533 -13.79 -4.56 30.03
N VAL A 534 -14.54 -3.62 29.43
CA VAL A 534 -14.45 -3.29 28.01
C VAL A 534 -13.03 -2.83 27.65
N ARG A 535 -12.47 -1.89 28.41
CA ARG A 535 -11.12 -1.34 28.17
C ARG A 535 -10.04 -2.41 28.18
N HIS A 536 -10.03 -3.31 29.17
CA HIS A 536 -8.98 -4.33 29.28
C HIS A 536 -9.15 -5.45 28.24
N LEU A 537 -10.40 -5.82 27.93
CA LEU A 537 -10.67 -6.83 26.90
C LEU A 537 -10.33 -6.31 25.51
N GLU A 538 -10.75 -5.08 25.17
CA GLU A 538 -10.39 -4.42 23.91
C GLU A 538 -8.87 -4.32 23.75
N LEU A 539 -8.16 -3.87 24.78
CA LEU A 539 -6.70 -3.81 24.77
C LEU A 539 -6.03 -5.17 24.56
N SER A 540 -6.57 -6.23 25.18
CA SER A 540 -6.02 -7.59 25.04
C SER A 540 -6.22 -8.13 23.63
N ILE A 541 -7.42 -7.93 23.06
CA ILE A 541 -7.78 -8.35 21.70
C ILE A 541 -6.97 -7.55 20.68
N GLU A 542 -6.92 -6.22 20.79
CA GLU A 542 -6.12 -5.35 19.92
C GLU A 542 -4.65 -5.78 19.93
N ALA A 543 -4.08 -6.07 21.10
CA ALA A 543 -2.66 -6.45 21.20
C ALA A 543 -2.34 -7.76 20.49
N VAL A 544 -3.27 -8.73 20.50
CA VAL A 544 -3.12 -10.01 19.82
C VAL A 544 -3.35 -9.85 18.32
N VAL A 545 -4.38 -9.10 17.91
CA VAL A 545 -4.66 -8.84 16.49
C VAL A 545 -3.52 -8.07 15.84
N GLU A 546 -2.92 -7.09 16.52
CA GLU A 546 -1.73 -6.34 16.04
C GLU A 546 -0.48 -7.23 15.90
N ASN A 547 -0.40 -8.38 16.59
CA ASN A 547 0.80 -9.23 16.69
C ASN A 547 0.43 -10.72 16.56
N TYR A 548 -0.40 -11.05 15.56
CA TYR A 548 -1.00 -12.39 15.47
C TYR A 548 0.03 -13.47 15.09
N SER A 549 1.06 -13.14 14.30
CA SER A 549 2.17 -14.06 14.01
C SER A 549 2.97 -14.40 15.28
N GLU A 550 3.22 -13.42 16.15
CA GLU A 550 3.82 -13.68 17.46
C GLU A 550 2.89 -14.48 18.40
N TYR A 551 1.57 -14.33 18.26
CA TYR A 551 0.61 -15.18 18.96
C TYR A 551 0.66 -16.64 18.48
N ILE A 552 0.82 -16.88 17.17
CA ILE A 552 1.01 -18.23 16.64
C ILE A 552 2.34 -18.85 17.13
N ASP A 553 3.43 -18.06 17.20
CA ASP A 553 4.69 -18.48 17.82
C ASP A 553 4.47 -18.87 19.30
N TYR A 554 3.78 -18.02 20.06
CA TYR A 554 3.42 -18.32 21.45
C TYR A 554 2.60 -19.60 21.57
N ASN A 555 1.63 -19.81 20.69
CA ASN A 555 0.80 -21.02 20.68
C ASN A 555 1.58 -22.29 20.38
N SER A 556 2.55 -22.21 19.45
CA SER A 556 3.32 -23.37 19.00
C SER A 556 4.52 -23.70 19.89
N THR A 557 5.10 -22.70 20.56
CA THR A 557 6.40 -22.85 21.25
C THR A 557 6.26 -23.12 22.76
N THR A 558 5.11 -22.83 23.38
CA THR A 558 4.93 -22.97 24.84
C THR A 558 3.60 -23.61 25.22
N THR A 559 3.59 -24.47 26.24
CA THR A 559 2.36 -25.04 26.82
C THR A 559 1.57 -24.04 27.67
N GLN A 560 2.12 -22.84 27.88
CA GLN A 560 1.42 -21.76 28.58
C GLN A 560 0.28 -21.19 27.73
N SER A 561 0.31 -21.40 26.41
CA SER A 561 -0.72 -20.95 25.47
C SER A 561 -2.08 -21.63 25.67
N ASP A 562 -2.08 -22.87 26.17
CA ASP A 562 -3.30 -23.61 26.52
C ASP A 562 -4.10 -22.96 27.67
N ARG A 563 -3.50 -21.98 28.36
CA ARG A 563 -4.06 -21.32 29.54
C ARG A 563 -4.26 -19.83 29.27
N GLY A 564 -5.50 -19.44 28.99
CA GLY A 564 -5.85 -18.06 28.69
C GLY A 564 -5.46 -17.04 29.78
N GLU A 565 -5.42 -17.45 31.05
CA GLU A 565 -4.95 -16.62 32.17
C GLU A 565 -3.45 -16.31 32.15
N LEU A 566 -2.67 -16.98 31.28
CA LEU A 566 -1.24 -16.74 31.07
C LEU A 566 -0.95 -15.86 29.85
N LEU A 567 -1.97 -15.36 29.13
CA LEU A 567 -1.80 -14.49 27.97
C LEU A 567 -0.95 -13.24 28.26
N TYR A 568 -0.95 -12.74 29.50
CA TYR A 568 -0.13 -11.59 29.89
C TYR A 568 1.38 -11.85 29.71
N THR A 569 1.83 -13.12 29.66
CA THR A 569 3.24 -13.42 29.45
C THR A 569 3.67 -13.08 28.02
N LEU A 570 2.84 -13.41 27.01
CA LEU A 570 2.99 -12.95 25.63
C LEU A 570 2.97 -11.43 25.55
N LEU A 571 1.96 -10.78 26.15
CA LEU A 571 1.84 -9.32 26.10
C LEU A 571 3.06 -8.61 26.72
N ASP A 572 3.75 -9.19 27.69
CA ASP A 572 4.98 -8.61 28.27
C ASP A 572 6.17 -8.66 27.28
N PHE A 573 6.26 -9.73 26.45
CA PHE A 573 7.23 -9.79 25.36
C PHE A 573 6.88 -8.79 24.25
N LEU A 574 5.60 -8.68 23.87
CA LEU A 574 5.15 -7.72 22.88
C LEU A 574 5.35 -6.26 23.34
N ARG A 575 5.25 -5.97 24.65
CA ARG A 575 5.62 -4.66 25.21
C ARG A 575 7.09 -4.32 25.00
N LEU A 576 7.97 -5.32 25.09
CA LEU A 576 9.39 -5.13 24.80
C LEU A 576 9.63 -4.90 23.30
N GLN A 577 8.94 -5.64 22.43
CA GLN A 577 8.96 -5.45 20.99
C GLN A 577 8.47 -4.05 20.61
N ALA A 578 7.32 -3.61 21.13
CA ALA A 578 6.78 -2.27 20.90
C ALA A 578 7.76 -1.15 21.30
N SER A 579 8.48 -1.33 22.42
CA SER A 579 9.56 -0.40 22.83
C SER A 579 10.71 -0.35 21.82
N TYR A 580 11.09 -1.49 21.25
CA TYR A 580 12.12 -1.58 20.21
C TYR A 580 11.63 -0.94 18.90
N ASP A 581 10.43 -1.29 18.44
CA ASP A 581 9.86 -0.76 17.20
C ASP A 581 9.64 0.75 17.27
N ARG A 582 9.34 1.31 18.45
CA ARG A 582 9.34 2.76 18.66
C ARG A 582 10.69 3.42 18.35
N VAL A 583 11.80 2.77 18.72
CA VAL A 583 13.14 3.26 18.39
C VAL A 583 13.42 3.11 16.90
N ALA A 584 13.06 1.96 16.31
CA ALA A 584 13.20 1.71 14.88
C ALA A 584 12.43 2.74 14.04
N TRP A 585 11.18 3.04 14.43
CA TRP A 585 10.34 4.06 13.83
C TRP A 585 10.98 5.45 13.87
N ASN A 586 11.61 5.81 14.99
CA ASN A 586 12.31 7.08 15.10
C ASN A 586 13.54 7.17 14.17
N LEU A 587 14.13 6.04 13.77
CA LEU A 587 15.27 5.97 12.85
C LEU A 587 14.86 5.99 11.37
N LYS A 588 13.58 6.05 11.04
CA LYS A 588 13.07 6.02 9.66
C LYS A 588 13.77 6.98 8.68
N PRO A 589 14.02 8.28 9.00
CA PRO A 589 14.77 9.18 8.09
C PRO A 589 16.20 8.70 7.80
N VAL A 590 16.82 8.02 8.76
CA VAL A 590 18.19 7.48 8.64
C VAL A 590 18.22 6.26 7.72
N VAL A 591 17.19 5.42 7.78
CA VAL A 591 17.03 4.26 6.90
C VAL A 591 16.78 4.71 5.46
N ILE A 592 15.86 5.65 5.23
CA ILE A 592 15.57 6.20 3.90
C ILE A 592 16.83 6.79 3.25
N ALA A 593 17.62 7.54 4.02
CA ALA A 593 18.87 8.12 3.53
C ALA A 593 19.88 7.05 3.08
N HIS A 594 19.98 5.94 3.82
CA HIS A 594 20.81 4.80 3.45
C HIS A 594 20.30 4.12 2.18
N GLU A 595 19.00 3.83 2.11
CA GLU A 595 18.37 3.18 0.97
C GLU A 595 18.66 3.96 -0.33
N VAL A 596 18.51 5.29 -0.31
CA VAL A 596 18.81 6.14 -1.47
C VAL A 596 20.28 6.07 -1.87
N LEU A 597 21.21 6.07 -0.91
CA LEU A 597 22.64 5.96 -1.22
C LEU A 597 22.96 4.65 -1.94
N VAL A 598 22.41 3.54 -1.46
CA VAL A 598 22.64 2.23 -2.07
C VAL A 598 21.99 2.16 -3.46
N ARG A 599 20.72 2.55 -3.61
CA ARG A 599 20.01 2.57 -4.91
C ARG A 599 20.70 3.44 -5.96
N ARG A 600 21.35 4.53 -5.54
CA ARG A 600 22.12 5.43 -6.44
C ARG A 600 23.58 4.99 -6.63
N GLY A 601 23.95 3.78 -6.20
CA GLY A 601 25.28 3.19 -6.38
C GLY A 601 26.39 3.82 -5.54
N ARG A 602 26.05 4.60 -4.50
CA ARG A 602 27.01 5.28 -3.60
C ARG A 602 27.46 4.37 -2.46
N ASN A 603 28.03 3.22 -2.82
CA ASN A 603 28.37 2.14 -1.89
C ASN A 603 29.31 2.57 -0.74
N ASP A 604 30.35 3.36 -1.03
CA ASP A 604 31.31 3.83 -0.01
C ASP A 604 30.64 4.78 1.00
N ALA A 605 29.78 5.68 0.53
CA ALA A 605 28.99 6.58 1.38
C ALA A 605 27.96 5.80 2.22
N ALA A 606 27.26 4.83 1.62
CA ALA A 606 26.33 3.94 2.33
C ALA A 606 27.03 3.15 3.45
N ASP A 607 28.23 2.62 3.20
CA ASP A 607 29.01 1.90 4.22
C ASP A 607 29.48 2.83 5.36
N LEU A 608 29.87 4.08 5.06
CA LEU A 608 30.18 5.08 6.08
C LEU A 608 28.96 5.42 6.93
N TRP A 609 27.82 5.63 6.28
CA TRP A 609 26.54 5.90 6.93
C TRP A 609 26.14 4.75 7.87
N ARG A 610 26.13 3.51 7.38
CA ARG A 610 25.80 2.31 8.19
C ARG A 610 26.68 2.16 9.42
N ARG A 611 27.99 2.41 9.30
CA ARG A 611 28.92 2.39 10.45
C ARG A 611 28.63 3.51 11.46
N ALA A 612 28.14 4.67 11.01
CA ALA A 612 27.72 5.73 11.92
C ALA A 612 26.45 5.33 12.68
N VAL A 613 25.45 4.74 12.00
CA VAL A 613 24.22 4.24 12.63
C VAL A 613 24.54 3.15 13.65
N ALA A 614 25.32 2.13 13.27
CA ALA A 614 25.68 1.02 14.16
C ALA A 614 26.36 1.49 15.44
N ARG A 615 27.25 2.48 15.36
CA ARG A 615 27.90 3.05 16.55
C ARG A 615 26.93 3.78 17.48
N ARG A 616 25.90 4.45 16.92
CA ARG A 616 24.92 5.23 17.69
C ARG A 616 23.80 4.35 18.27
N SER A 617 23.44 3.25 17.62
CA SER A 617 22.33 2.38 18.05
C SER A 617 22.74 1.20 18.95
N ASN A 618 24.04 0.88 19.04
CA ASN A 618 24.53 -0.33 19.71
C ASN A 618 24.07 -0.47 21.16
N GLU A 619 24.20 0.59 21.97
CA GLU A 619 23.85 0.55 23.40
C GLU A 619 22.35 0.28 23.62
N VAL A 620 21.49 0.90 22.79
CA VAL A 620 20.04 0.73 22.89
C VAL A 620 19.64 -0.68 22.47
N ALA A 621 20.25 -1.23 21.43
CA ALA A 621 20.02 -2.61 21.00
C ALA A 621 20.43 -3.62 22.09
N ASP A 622 21.59 -3.40 22.72
CA ASP A 622 22.10 -4.28 23.78
C ASP A 622 21.18 -4.29 25.02
N ASP A 623 20.59 -3.15 25.40
CA ASP A 623 19.62 -3.10 26.50
C ASP A 623 18.34 -3.90 26.19
N HIS A 624 17.80 -3.81 24.97
CA HIS A 624 16.61 -4.58 24.58
C HIS A 624 16.88 -6.09 24.61
N LEU A 625 18.03 -6.54 24.09
CA LEU A 625 18.43 -7.95 24.16
C LEU A 625 18.60 -8.45 25.61
N GLN A 626 19.18 -7.63 26.49
CA GLN A 626 19.28 -7.97 27.92
C GLN A 626 17.92 -8.02 28.63
N ARG A 627 16.96 -7.20 28.21
CA ARG A 627 15.57 -7.27 28.73
C ARG A 627 14.87 -8.53 28.23
N PHE A 628 15.07 -8.90 26.97
CA PHE A 628 14.53 -10.12 26.40
C PHE A 628 15.01 -11.35 27.19
N GLU A 629 16.32 -11.48 27.43
CA GLU A 629 16.87 -12.59 28.23
C GLU A 629 16.31 -12.61 29.66
N ARG A 630 16.06 -11.44 30.27
CA ARG A 630 15.41 -11.37 31.60
C ARG A 630 13.97 -11.87 31.56
N LEU A 631 13.20 -11.51 30.54
CA LEU A 631 11.82 -12.00 30.35
C LEU A 631 11.80 -13.51 30.09
N SER A 632 12.70 -14.00 29.23
CA SER A 632 12.81 -15.43 28.93
C SER A 632 13.12 -16.27 30.16
N ASN A 633 14.07 -15.82 30.99
CA ASN A 633 14.36 -16.49 32.25
C ASN A 633 13.21 -16.40 33.27
N ARG A 634 12.47 -15.30 33.29
CA ARG A 634 11.35 -15.08 34.22
C ARG A 634 10.17 -16.00 33.94
N TYR A 635 9.79 -16.14 32.68
CA TYR A 635 8.62 -16.91 32.27
C TYR A 635 8.95 -18.34 31.84
N GLY A 636 10.25 -18.68 31.74
CA GLY A 636 10.69 -20.02 31.34
C GLY A 636 10.35 -20.35 29.90
N MET A 637 10.23 -19.34 29.04
CA MET A 637 9.88 -19.48 27.62
C MET A 637 10.72 -18.52 26.78
N ARG A 638 10.87 -18.84 25.50
CA ARG A 638 11.56 -17.97 24.53
C ARG A 638 10.66 -17.87 23.32
N LEU A 639 10.40 -16.64 22.86
CA LEU A 639 9.67 -16.37 21.62
C LEU A 639 10.69 -16.03 20.53
N PRO A 640 10.98 -16.96 19.60
CA PRO A 640 11.84 -16.73 18.44
C PRO A 640 11.50 -15.47 17.68
N SER A 641 10.21 -15.24 17.37
CA SER A 641 9.71 -14.07 16.63
C SER A 641 10.23 -12.75 17.22
N VAL A 642 9.93 -12.51 18.49
CA VAL A 642 10.38 -11.33 19.24
C VAL A 642 11.91 -11.29 19.34
N GLY A 643 12.54 -12.44 19.58
CA GLY A 643 13.99 -12.54 19.72
C GLY A 643 14.76 -12.24 18.43
N ASP A 644 14.23 -12.65 17.28
CA ASP A 644 14.76 -12.37 15.94
C ASP A 644 14.66 -10.87 15.65
N ARG A 645 13.49 -10.28 15.88
CA ARG A 645 13.22 -8.85 15.69
C ARG A 645 14.22 -7.96 16.44
N LEU A 646 14.51 -8.29 17.71
CA LEU A 646 15.49 -7.55 18.52
C LEU A 646 16.94 -7.77 18.08
N ARG A 647 17.27 -8.93 17.50
CA ARG A 647 18.61 -9.28 17.00
C ARG A 647 19.00 -8.54 15.72
N GLU A 648 18.04 -7.92 15.05
CA GLU A 648 18.30 -7.01 13.93
C GLU A 648 19.16 -5.80 14.32
N ARG A 649 19.14 -5.40 15.61
CA ARG A 649 19.92 -4.29 16.22
C ARG A 649 19.83 -2.97 15.45
N PHE A 650 18.71 -2.72 14.77
CA PHE A 650 18.44 -1.57 13.88
C PHE A 650 19.36 -1.46 12.64
N ILE A 651 20.19 -2.47 12.38
CA ILE A 651 21.16 -2.47 11.26
C ILE A 651 20.77 -3.46 10.16
N GLN A 652 20.01 -4.51 10.51
CA GLN A 652 19.53 -5.48 9.52
C GLN A 652 18.70 -4.85 8.39
N PRO A 653 17.81 -3.85 8.62
CA PRO A 653 17.14 -3.16 7.53
C PRO A 653 18.12 -2.53 6.51
N LEU A 654 19.21 -1.94 7.00
CA LEU A 654 20.27 -1.38 6.13
C LEU A 654 21.02 -2.47 5.35
N ALA A 655 21.14 -3.67 5.91
CA ALA A 655 21.71 -4.80 5.19
C ALA A 655 20.75 -5.28 4.10
N ILE A 656 19.44 -5.34 4.37
CA ILE A 656 18.38 -5.71 3.41
C ILE A 656 18.36 -4.73 2.24
N ASP A 657 18.38 -3.40 2.48
CA ASP A 657 18.45 -2.37 1.43
C ASP A 657 19.58 -2.64 0.42
N ARG A 658 20.74 -3.06 0.93
CA ARG A 658 21.92 -3.37 0.12
C ARG A 658 21.71 -4.57 -0.78
N VAL A 659 21.03 -5.60 -0.29
CA VAL A 659 20.72 -6.79 -1.10
C VAL A 659 19.67 -6.44 -2.16
N ARG A 660 18.62 -5.71 -1.78
CA ARG A 660 17.57 -5.25 -2.70
C ARG A 660 18.12 -4.42 -3.85
N ALA A 661 18.97 -3.43 -3.55
CA ALA A 661 19.54 -2.57 -4.58
C ALA A 661 20.44 -3.28 -5.61
N LEU A 662 20.84 -4.54 -5.36
CA LEU A 662 21.60 -5.35 -6.31
C LEU A 662 20.70 -6.09 -7.30
N VAL A 663 19.39 -6.19 -7.05
CA VAL A 663 18.43 -6.93 -7.90
C VAL A 663 18.32 -6.31 -9.28
N GLU A 664 18.00 -5.01 -9.37
CA GLU A 664 17.84 -4.30 -10.64
C GLU A 664 19.13 -4.35 -11.50
N PRO A 665 20.33 -4.00 -10.99
CA PRO A 665 21.57 -4.16 -11.74
C PRO A 665 21.85 -5.60 -12.19
N SER A 666 21.52 -6.60 -11.36
CA SER A 666 21.72 -8.01 -11.72
C SER A 666 20.85 -8.42 -12.91
N ILE A 667 19.59 -7.97 -12.94
CA ILE A 667 18.66 -8.21 -14.04
C ILE A 667 19.11 -7.46 -15.30
N GLU A 668 19.56 -6.20 -15.19
CA GLU A 668 20.07 -5.43 -16.33
C GLU A 668 21.34 -6.05 -16.92
N GLU A 669 22.29 -6.48 -16.09
CA GLU A 669 23.52 -7.16 -16.50
C GLU A 669 23.21 -8.43 -17.30
N LEU A 670 22.24 -9.22 -16.84
CA LEU A 670 21.77 -10.42 -17.54
C LEU A 670 21.13 -10.08 -18.89
N ARG A 671 20.19 -9.11 -18.91
CA ARG A 671 19.47 -8.69 -20.13
C ARG A 671 20.40 -8.13 -21.20
N THR A 672 21.43 -7.38 -20.80
CA THR A 672 22.38 -6.74 -21.70
C THR A 672 23.56 -7.63 -22.10
N GLY A 673 23.63 -8.88 -21.59
CA GLY A 673 24.75 -9.79 -21.83
C GLY A 673 26.08 -9.31 -21.23
N ARG A 674 26.02 -8.42 -20.23
CA ARG A 674 27.21 -7.94 -19.49
C ARG A 674 27.65 -9.00 -18.47
N ARG A 675 28.84 -8.82 -17.90
CA ARG A 675 29.32 -9.67 -16.82
C ARG A 675 28.46 -9.45 -15.56
N GLN A 676 28.01 -10.54 -14.95
CA GLN A 676 27.11 -10.59 -13.79
C GLN A 676 27.81 -10.29 -12.45
N VAL A 677 28.49 -9.13 -12.34
CA VAL A 677 29.21 -8.75 -11.12
C VAL A 677 28.25 -8.48 -9.98
N SER A 678 27.12 -7.82 -10.25
CA SER A 678 26.13 -7.48 -9.24
C SER A 678 25.46 -8.73 -8.67
N PHE A 679 25.20 -9.73 -9.53
CA PHE A 679 24.64 -11.01 -9.12
C PHE A 679 25.62 -11.83 -8.26
N GLU A 680 26.92 -11.83 -8.58
CA GLU A 680 27.95 -12.47 -7.74
C GLU A 680 27.98 -11.88 -6.32
N ILE A 681 27.78 -10.55 -6.19
CA ILE A 681 27.72 -9.87 -4.89
C ILE A 681 26.40 -10.19 -4.17
N LEU A 682 25.28 -10.19 -4.90
CA LEU A 682 23.96 -10.54 -4.40
C LEU A 682 23.98 -11.95 -3.80
N GLU A 683 24.51 -12.93 -4.54
CA GLU A 683 24.63 -14.32 -4.10
C GLU A 683 25.47 -14.43 -2.82
N GLN A 684 26.60 -13.73 -2.74
CA GLN A 684 27.43 -13.70 -1.53
C GLN A 684 26.72 -13.09 -0.33
N ALA A 685 25.94 -12.03 -0.54
CA ALA A 685 25.19 -11.37 0.51
C ALA A 685 24.05 -12.26 1.02
N VAL A 686 23.27 -12.86 0.12
CA VAL A 686 22.18 -13.79 0.47
C VAL A 686 22.71 -14.99 1.25
N ARG A 687 23.88 -15.53 0.89
CA ARG A 687 24.53 -16.63 1.64
C ARG A 687 24.79 -16.29 3.12
N GLN A 688 24.92 -15.01 3.49
CA GLN A 688 25.08 -14.61 4.89
C GLN A 688 23.74 -14.68 5.63
N PHE A 689 22.64 -14.25 5.00
CA PHE A 689 21.30 -14.35 5.56
C PHE A 689 20.84 -15.81 5.73
N THR A 690 21.22 -16.70 4.81
CA THR A 690 20.87 -18.13 4.92
C THR A 690 21.60 -18.89 6.03
N GLN A 691 22.69 -18.34 6.59
CA GLN A 691 23.44 -19.00 7.67
C GLN A 691 22.73 -18.91 9.02
N GLU A 692 21.93 -17.86 9.22
CA GLU A 692 21.14 -17.63 10.43
C GLU A 692 19.67 -17.48 10.03
N PRO A 693 18.95 -18.59 9.76
CA PRO A 693 17.52 -18.53 9.47
C PRO A 693 16.79 -17.89 10.66
N SER A 694 15.91 -16.95 10.35
CA SER A 694 15.08 -16.20 11.30
C SER A 694 13.62 -16.38 10.93
N GLY A 695 12.73 -16.20 11.91
CA GLY A 695 11.29 -16.38 11.74
C GLY A 695 10.76 -17.65 12.40
N VAL A 696 9.44 -17.71 12.53
CA VAL A 696 8.70 -18.90 12.90
C VAL A 696 8.51 -19.73 11.63
N GLY A 697 8.75 -21.04 11.64
CA GLY A 697 8.89 -21.89 10.44
C GLY A 697 7.72 -21.97 9.45
N PHE A 698 6.67 -21.16 9.62
CA PHE A 698 5.58 -20.94 8.68
C PHE A 698 5.62 -19.55 7.99
N ASP A 699 6.33 -18.57 8.54
CA ASP A 699 6.45 -17.22 7.96
C ASP A 699 7.72 -17.11 7.10
N LEU A 700 7.58 -16.45 5.93
CA LEU A 700 8.71 -16.07 5.09
C LEU A 700 9.59 -15.05 5.85
N PRO A 701 10.92 -15.24 5.90
CA PRO A 701 11.81 -14.25 6.51
C PRO A 701 11.65 -12.87 5.84
N PRO A 702 11.61 -11.75 6.59
CA PRO A 702 11.35 -10.42 6.02
C PRO A 702 12.33 -10.00 4.92
N TRP A 703 13.58 -10.47 4.99
CA TRP A 703 14.58 -10.19 3.97
C TRP A 703 14.31 -10.91 2.65
N LEU A 704 13.64 -12.06 2.69
CA LEU A 704 13.30 -12.85 1.52
C LEU A 704 12.06 -12.26 0.83
N GLU A 705 11.02 -11.94 1.60
CA GLU A 705 9.85 -11.18 1.13
C GLU A 705 10.28 -9.85 0.48
N SER A 706 11.13 -9.08 1.17
CA SER A 706 11.68 -7.84 0.61
C SER A 706 12.48 -8.00 -0.69
N LEU A 707 13.05 -9.19 -0.93
CA LEU A 707 13.76 -9.49 -2.19
C LEU A 707 12.80 -9.95 -3.27
N GLU A 708 11.78 -10.73 -2.92
CA GLU A 708 10.69 -11.12 -3.80
C GLU A 708 9.98 -9.87 -4.32
N ASP A 709 9.55 -8.98 -3.42
CA ASP A 709 8.96 -7.67 -3.75
C ASP A 709 9.83 -6.86 -4.71
N GLU A 710 11.15 -6.87 -4.48
CA GLU A 710 12.10 -6.14 -5.32
C GLU A 710 12.23 -6.76 -6.72
N VAL A 711 12.24 -8.10 -6.80
CA VAL A 711 12.25 -8.84 -8.08
C VAL A 711 10.96 -8.62 -8.83
N GLU A 712 9.82 -8.70 -8.15
CA GLU A 712 8.51 -8.42 -8.72
C GLU A 712 8.42 -6.99 -9.20
N ARG A 713 8.86 -5.99 -8.42
CA ARG A 713 8.87 -4.60 -8.86
C ARG A 713 9.70 -4.39 -10.12
N VAL A 714 10.93 -4.94 -10.18
CA VAL A 714 11.80 -4.79 -11.36
C VAL A 714 11.26 -5.55 -12.58
N ARG A 715 10.56 -6.66 -12.37
CA ARG A 715 9.85 -7.38 -13.43
C ARG A 715 8.65 -6.58 -13.92
N ALA A 716 7.79 -6.12 -13.01
CA ALA A 716 6.63 -5.29 -13.29
C ALA A 716 7.02 -3.99 -14.00
N GLU A 717 8.07 -3.28 -13.58
CA GLU A 717 8.55 -2.09 -14.30
C GLU A 717 8.97 -2.41 -15.74
N ALA A 718 9.55 -3.59 -15.98
CA ALA A 718 10.03 -4.02 -17.30
C ALA A 718 8.93 -4.63 -18.20
N GLU A 719 7.92 -5.23 -17.58
CA GLU A 719 6.80 -5.92 -18.23
C GLU A 719 5.56 -5.04 -18.32
N GLU A 720 5.34 -4.09 -17.42
CA GLU A 720 4.09 -3.33 -17.27
C GLU A 720 4.29 -1.83 -17.45
N GLY A 721 5.53 -1.33 -17.33
CA GLY A 721 5.86 0.09 -17.28
C GLY A 721 5.94 0.62 -15.85
N PRO A 722 6.22 1.92 -15.65
CA PRO A 722 6.36 2.50 -14.31
C PRO A 722 5.03 2.40 -13.56
N ASP A 723 5.12 2.37 -12.24
CA ASP A 723 3.99 2.33 -11.31
C ASP A 723 2.91 3.36 -11.71
N PRO A 724 1.61 3.01 -11.67
CA PRO A 724 0.50 3.94 -11.82
C PRO A 724 0.61 5.27 -11.06
N GLU A 725 1.26 5.28 -9.90
CA GLU A 725 1.54 6.47 -9.11
C GLU A 725 2.71 7.31 -9.68
N GLU A 726 3.67 6.68 -10.35
CA GLU A 726 4.81 7.29 -11.05
C GLU A 726 4.47 7.75 -12.49
N THR A 727 3.26 7.45 -12.95
CA THR A 727 2.76 7.70 -14.31
C THR A 727 2.35 9.17 -14.52
N ALA A 728 3.14 10.11 -14.02
CA ALA A 728 2.90 11.53 -14.13
C ALA A 728 4.09 12.22 -14.84
N PRO A 729 3.92 13.42 -15.42
CA PRO A 729 5.01 14.09 -16.12
C PRO A 729 6.23 14.24 -15.21
N GLN A 730 7.39 13.76 -15.66
CA GLN A 730 8.61 13.83 -14.85
C GLN A 730 9.16 15.26 -14.84
N ALA A 731 9.34 15.83 -13.65
CA ALA A 731 10.07 17.08 -13.49
C ALA A 731 11.57 16.88 -13.82
N PRO A 732 12.24 17.85 -14.47
CA PRO A 732 13.67 17.76 -14.72
C PRO A 732 14.47 17.75 -13.40
N GLN A 733 15.56 16.98 -13.36
CA GLN A 733 16.47 16.96 -12.22
C GLN A 733 17.48 18.11 -12.31
N ALA A 734 17.23 19.17 -11.57
CA ALA A 734 18.21 20.22 -11.29
C ALA A 734 19.34 19.68 -10.40
N ARG A 735 20.54 20.22 -10.60
CA ARG A 735 21.73 19.91 -9.81
C ARG A 735 22.18 21.16 -9.07
N LEU A 736 22.28 21.06 -7.76
CA LEU A 736 22.68 22.16 -6.88
C LEU A 736 24.20 22.20 -6.74
N SER A 737 24.77 23.39 -6.75
CA SER A 737 26.15 23.57 -6.30
C SER A 737 26.26 23.28 -4.80
N LEU A 738 27.45 22.93 -4.31
CA LEU A 738 27.69 22.68 -2.89
C LEU A 738 27.32 23.89 -2.02
N GLU A 739 27.63 25.10 -2.48
CA GLU A 739 27.28 26.35 -1.79
C GLU A 739 25.76 26.55 -1.74
N GLU A 740 25.05 26.25 -2.84
CA GLU A 740 23.59 26.35 -2.90
C GLU A 740 22.92 25.34 -1.97
N ALA A 741 23.37 24.08 -1.98
CA ALA A 741 22.85 23.02 -1.12
C ALA A 741 23.03 23.39 0.36
N ARG A 742 24.24 23.81 0.75
CA ARG A 742 24.53 24.28 2.12
C ARG A 742 23.66 25.48 2.50
N ARG A 743 23.55 26.49 1.62
CA ARG A 743 22.73 27.67 1.88
C ARG A 743 21.26 27.32 2.10
N GLN A 744 20.69 26.43 1.29
CA GLN A 744 19.29 26.00 1.47
C GLN A 744 19.10 25.22 2.78
N LEU A 745 20.05 24.37 3.16
CA LEU A 745 20.03 23.65 4.45
C LEU A 745 20.20 24.60 5.65
N GLU A 746 20.98 25.67 5.52
CA GLU A 746 21.13 26.72 6.53
C GLU A 746 19.85 27.56 6.68
N GLN A 747 19.28 28.02 5.56
CA GLN A 747 18.00 28.76 5.55
C GLN A 747 16.87 27.96 6.17
N TRP A 748 16.91 26.64 5.99
CA TRP A 748 16.01 25.74 6.68
C TRP A 748 16.29 25.73 8.18
N ALA A 749 17.52 25.54 8.63
CA ALA A 749 17.83 25.50 10.06
C ALA A 749 17.43 26.77 10.85
N GLU A 750 17.28 27.92 10.18
CA GLU A 750 16.82 29.18 10.76
C GLU A 750 15.28 29.28 10.92
N LYS A 751 14.49 28.40 10.28
CA LYS A 751 13.01 28.38 10.29
C LYS A 751 12.44 27.23 11.12
#